data_AF-A0A7K2QN24-F1
#
_entry.id   AF-A0A7K2QN24-F1
#
_cell.length_a   1.000
_cell.length_b   1.000
_cell.length_c   1.000
_cell.angle_alpha   90.00
_cell.angle_beta   90.00
_cell.angle_gamma   90.00
#
_symmetry.space_group_name_H-M   'P 1'
#
loop_
_entity.id
_entity.type
_entity.pdbx_description
1 polymer ?
#
loop_
_entity_poly.entity_id
_entity_poly.type
_entity_poly.pdbx_seq_one_letter_code
_entity_poly.pdbx_strand_id
1 'polypeptide(L)'
;MTTGRGEALRTHRIGSGVELSSVEFRNEQQFIDELYARLDHLRDQAEHSVQQALSDAGSGFQARLERDVVVAEQSGLLSALNAGENGLCFGRLEFSDGQDHHIGRIGIRQDDADRTPLVLDWRAEVARPFYLATGHFPMGLRRRRHLTTRGREVTALHDEILDLADTERTGHEGADADAVLLAALDAARTGRMHDIVQTIQAEQDRIIRSPHRGVLVVEGGPGTGKTAVALHRAAYLLYAHRELLAKRGVLIVGPNPAFLGYIGEVLPSLGETGVLLSTPGELFPGIRATGTDRPGAAAVKGRAEMADVLAHVVRDRQALPENVPAGSGEDSAVVPEPALEIDHDDYGTLLLDRTMAHEARDRARATGLPHNLARPYFAFRVIDSLTHQLADRLGADPYGGPNLLGADDIAQLGKEIATSAEVHAAIDSLWPPLTPVQLVSDFLADPSHLPSHEAELIRRTTQDWTPADIPLLDEAAELLGFDDSAQRAAEERERQQRIAYAQGVLDLSQGSESYEFEDMENEFLAAHDIIDAERMAERQEEADHRSAAERAAADRTWAFGHVIVDEAQELSEMAWRLLMRRCPTRSMTLVGDPAQTGDEAGCGSWKRILDPYVGDRYELVRLGVNYRTPAEIMELAAAVLRARHPGFEPPSSVRSTGRRPRVRQTDDLAGAVAEAVRQSAPARVREGGGRLAVIAPRPLHEVLAAALPGVRAGEEPDLTRTVVLLEPRQAKGLEFDTVIVVEPADHEPSDLYVALTRATQTLGVVHTGRLPKGLTEQQ
;
A
#
# COMPACT_ATOMS: atom_id res chain seq x y z
N MET A 1 -74.88 54.10 -6.08
CA MET A 1 -75.46 53.95 -7.43
C MET A 1 -74.35 54.23 -8.45
N THR A 2 -73.45 53.27 -8.66
CA THR A 2 -73.38 52.33 -9.80
C THR A 2 -73.09 53.00 -11.15
N THR A 3 -71.86 52.84 -11.65
CA THR A 3 -71.54 52.61 -13.07
C THR A 3 -70.16 51.95 -13.14
N GLY A 4 -70.11 50.76 -13.75
CA GLY A 4 -69.00 49.82 -13.68
C GLY A 4 -67.86 50.12 -14.64
N ARG A 5 -66.63 49.78 -14.21
CA ARG A 5 -65.46 49.59 -15.05
C ARG A 5 -65.22 48.09 -15.18
N GLY A 6 -65.19 47.60 -16.42
CA GLY A 6 -64.70 46.27 -16.74
C GLY A 6 -63.17 46.25 -16.71
N GLU A 7 -62.61 45.36 -15.90
CA GLU A 7 -61.21 44.95 -15.99
C GLU A 7 -61.12 43.68 -16.83
N ALA A 8 -60.42 43.79 -17.96
CA ALA A 8 -60.05 42.66 -18.79
C ALA A 8 -58.90 41.90 -18.11
N LEU A 9 -59.18 40.69 -17.62
CA LEU A 9 -58.16 39.71 -17.26
C LEU A 9 -57.37 39.31 -18.51
N ARG A 10 -56.14 39.80 -18.64
CA ARG A 10 -55.11 39.19 -19.48
C ARG A 10 -54.55 37.99 -18.74
N THR A 11 -55.02 36.80 -19.10
CA THR A 11 -54.38 35.53 -18.77
C THR A 11 -53.03 35.43 -19.49
N HIS A 12 -51.93 35.65 -18.76
CA HIS A 12 -50.62 35.16 -19.17
C HIS A 12 -50.57 33.66 -18.92
N ARG A 13 -50.50 32.86 -19.99
CA ARG A 13 -50.02 31.48 -19.94
C ARG A 13 -48.57 31.51 -19.45
N ILE A 14 -48.36 31.21 -18.18
CA ILE A 14 -47.06 30.77 -17.66
C ILE A 14 -46.93 29.31 -18.10
N GLY A 15 -45.85 29.01 -18.83
CA GLY A 15 -45.69 27.79 -19.61
C GLY A 15 -45.49 26.53 -18.76
N SER A 16 -46.03 25.43 -19.27
CA SER A 16 -45.95 24.06 -18.73
C SER A 16 -44.53 23.57 -18.41
N GLY A 17 -43.49 24.19 -18.99
CA GLY A 17 -42.09 23.81 -18.72
C GLY A 17 -41.56 24.19 -17.33
N VAL A 18 -42.10 25.23 -16.69
CA VAL A 18 -41.65 25.65 -15.34
C VAL A 18 -42.27 24.76 -14.24
N GLU A 19 -43.51 24.31 -14.44
CA GLU A 19 -44.17 23.38 -13.52
C GLU A 19 -43.52 21.98 -13.56
N LEU A 20 -43.17 21.47 -14.75
CA LEU A 20 -42.49 20.18 -14.94
C LEU A 20 -41.10 20.14 -14.25
N SER A 21 -40.29 21.19 -14.40
CA SER A 21 -38.98 21.30 -13.75
C SER A 21 -39.05 21.29 -12.21
N SER A 22 -40.12 21.84 -11.63
CA SER A 22 -40.34 21.84 -10.17
C SER A 22 -40.86 20.50 -9.62
N VAL A 23 -41.44 19.64 -10.46
CA VAL A 23 -41.96 18.32 -10.06
C VAL A 23 -40.83 17.31 -10.03
N GLU A 24 -40.00 17.25 -11.09
CA GLU A 24 -38.85 16.34 -11.15
C GLU A 24 -37.89 16.59 -9.98
N PHE A 25 -37.57 17.86 -9.70
CA PHE A 25 -36.73 18.23 -8.57
C PHE A 25 -37.30 17.78 -7.21
N ARG A 26 -38.62 17.89 -7.01
CA ARG A 26 -39.27 17.44 -5.78
C ARG A 26 -39.31 15.92 -5.66
N ASN A 27 -39.54 15.21 -6.75
CA ASN A 27 -39.54 13.75 -6.77
C ASN A 27 -38.15 13.21 -6.41
N GLU A 28 -37.10 13.77 -7.01
CA GLU A 28 -35.73 13.38 -6.71
C GLU A 28 -35.33 13.76 -5.27
N GLN A 29 -35.74 14.94 -4.77
CA GLN A 29 -35.51 15.30 -3.36
C GLN A 29 -36.22 14.32 -2.41
N GLN A 30 -37.47 13.96 -2.69
CA GLN A 30 -38.20 12.99 -1.86
C GLN A 30 -37.51 11.62 -1.85
N PHE A 31 -37.05 11.14 -3.00
CA PHE A 31 -36.29 9.89 -3.07
C PHE A 31 -34.99 9.97 -2.26
N ILE A 32 -34.25 11.08 -2.37
CA ILE A 32 -33.03 11.31 -1.58
C ILE A 32 -33.33 11.33 -0.08
N ASP A 33 -34.41 12.00 0.35
CA ASP A 33 -34.83 12.03 1.76
C ASP A 33 -35.14 10.62 2.29
N GLU A 34 -35.89 9.82 1.52
CA GLU A 34 -36.21 8.42 1.86
C GLU A 34 -34.94 7.54 1.93
N LEU A 35 -34.00 7.74 0.99
CA LEU A 35 -32.74 7.02 0.94
C LEU A 35 -31.85 7.34 2.15
N TYR A 36 -31.74 8.62 2.53
CA TYR A 36 -31.00 9.04 3.71
C TYR A 36 -31.66 8.57 5.02
N ALA A 37 -32.99 8.56 5.09
CA ALA A 37 -33.70 7.98 6.23
C ALA A 37 -33.37 6.49 6.40
N ARG A 38 -33.27 5.73 5.30
CA ARG A 38 -32.84 4.33 5.34
C ARG A 38 -31.36 4.19 5.73
N LEU A 39 -30.48 5.07 5.25
CA LEU A 39 -29.07 5.10 5.64
C LEU A 39 -28.91 5.32 7.15
N ASP A 40 -29.58 6.33 7.70
CA ASP A 40 -29.53 6.64 9.13
C ASP A 40 -30.04 5.47 9.97
N HIS A 41 -31.13 4.81 9.54
CA HIS A 41 -31.61 3.61 10.23
C HIS A 41 -30.58 2.47 10.26
N LEU A 42 -29.88 2.23 9.16
CA LEU A 42 -28.83 1.21 9.09
C LEU A 42 -27.62 1.58 9.97
N ARG A 43 -27.27 2.88 10.02
CA ARG A 43 -26.19 3.38 10.89
C ARG A 43 -26.55 3.22 12.36
N ASP A 44 -27.76 3.62 12.74
CA ASP A 44 -28.26 3.45 14.10
C ASP A 44 -28.24 1.97 14.50
N GLN A 45 -28.67 1.05 13.63
CA GLN A 45 -28.61 -0.39 13.88
C GLN A 45 -27.18 -0.88 14.10
N ALA A 46 -26.23 -0.49 13.23
CA ALA A 46 -24.84 -0.89 13.35
C ALA A 46 -24.19 -0.31 14.63
N GLU A 47 -24.42 0.97 14.93
CA GLU A 47 -23.95 1.62 16.17
C GLU A 47 -24.50 0.93 17.41
N HIS A 48 -25.81 0.64 17.45
CA HIS A 48 -26.42 -0.07 18.57
C HIS A 48 -25.83 -1.48 18.72
N SER A 49 -25.57 -2.19 17.62
CA SER A 49 -24.96 -3.52 17.67
C SER A 49 -23.53 -3.49 18.22
N VAL A 50 -22.70 -2.51 17.81
CA VAL A 50 -21.37 -2.28 18.40
C VAL A 50 -21.46 -1.95 19.88
N GLN A 51 -22.34 -1.01 20.27
CA GLN A 51 -22.51 -0.63 21.67
C GLN A 51 -22.99 -1.78 22.54
N GLN A 52 -23.95 -2.59 22.07
CA GLN A 52 -24.44 -3.77 22.76
C GLN A 52 -23.32 -4.79 22.97
N ALA A 53 -22.59 -5.14 21.91
CA ALA A 53 -21.45 -6.05 22.00
C ALA A 53 -20.36 -5.54 22.95
N LEU A 54 -20.11 -4.22 22.96
CA LEU A 54 -19.16 -3.61 23.91
C LEU A 54 -19.67 -3.59 25.37
N SER A 55 -20.99 -3.57 25.58
CA SER A 55 -21.61 -3.56 26.90
C SER A 55 -21.81 -4.96 27.49
N ASP A 56 -21.96 -5.99 26.65
CA ASP A 56 -22.08 -7.38 27.09
C ASP A 56 -20.75 -7.84 27.70
N ALA A 57 -20.76 -7.98 29.02
CA ALA A 57 -19.64 -8.41 29.85
C ALA A 57 -19.74 -9.90 30.16
N GLY A 58 -19.75 -10.73 29.11
CA GLY A 58 -19.54 -12.16 29.28
C GLY A 58 -18.11 -12.40 29.82
N SER A 59 -17.99 -13.15 30.91
CA SER A 59 -16.70 -13.38 31.57
C SER A 59 -15.86 -14.47 30.89
N GLY A 60 -16.47 -15.29 30.03
CA GLY A 60 -15.83 -16.39 29.31
C GLY A 60 -15.14 -15.96 28.01
N PHE A 61 -14.13 -16.73 27.59
CA PHE A 61 -13.37 -16.51 26.35
C PHE A 61 -14.27 -16.49 25.10
N GLN A 62 -15.22 -17.42 24.99
CA GLN A 62 -16.18 -17.46 23.88
C GLN A 62 -17.01 -16.17 23.76
N ALA A 63 -17.44 -15.59 24.89
CA ALA A 63 -18.21 -14.35 24.86
C ALA A 63 -17.38 -13.13 24.45
N ARG A 64 -16.08 -13.11 24.78
CA ARG A 64 -15.14 -12.08 24.29
C ARG A 64 -14.88 -12.21 22.80
N LEU A 65 -14.72 -13.45 22.33
CA LEU A 65 -14.54 -13.79 20.93
C LEU A 65 -15.76 -13.37 20.08
N GLU A 66 -16.96 -13.77 20.47
CA GLU A 66 -18.21 -13.40 19.78
C GLU A 66 -18.36 -11.87 19.76
N ARG A 67 -18.04 -11.20 20.87
CA ARG A 67 -18.00 -9.74 20.96
C ARG A 67 -17.01 -9.13 19.97
N ASP A 68 -15.77 -9.60 19.93
CA ASP A 68 -14.72 -8.99 19.10
C ASP A 68 -15.04 -9.14 17.61
N VAL A 69 -15.59 -10.29 17.20
CA VAL A 69 -16.07 -10.51 15.83
C VAL A 69 -17.21 -9.56 15.49
N VAL A 70 -18.24 -9.47 16.34
CA VAL A 70 -19.37 -8.57 16.11
C VAL A 70 -18.92 -7.13 16.06
N VAL A 71 -18.05 -6.70 16.98
CA VAL A 71 -17.49 -5.34 17.00
C VAL A 71 -16.72 -5.06 15.71
N ALA A 72 -15.86 -5.96 15.26
CA ALA A 72 -15.08 -5.77 14.03
C ALA A 72 -15.97 -5.69 12.79
N GLU A 73 -16.93 -6.61 12.64
CA GLU A 73 -17.84 -6.64 11.47
C GLU A 73 -18.75 -5.41 11.44
N GLN A 74 -19.39 -5.08 12.56
CA GLN A 74 -20.32 -3.96 12.64
C GLN A 74 -19.60 -2.60 12.57
N SER A 75 -18.39 -2.48 13.11
CA SER A 75 -17.58 -1.26 12.94
C SER A 75 -17.17 -1.06 11.47
N GLY A 76 -16.84 -2.14 10.76
CA GLY A 76 -16.57 -2.10 9.32
C GLY A 76 -17.79 -1.65 8.52
N LEU A 77 -18.96 -2.25 8.78
CA LEU A 77 -20.22 -1.85 8.17
C LEU A 77 -20.55 -0.37 8.45
N LEU A 78 -20.44 0.06 9.71
CA LEU A 78 -20.69 1.44 10.10
C LEU A 78 -19.77 2.43 9.38
N SER A 79 -18.48 2.10 9.22
CA SER A 79 -17.53 2.90 8.44
C SER A 79 -17.99 3.05 6.98
N ALA A 80 -18.40 1.94 6.36
CA ALA A 80 -18.93 1.93 5.00
C ALA A 80 -20.27 2.69 4.84
N LEU A 81 -21.11 2.74 5.87
CA LEU A 81 -22.34 3.53 5.85
C LEU A 81 -22.06 5.02 6.07
N ASN A 82 -21.15 5.37 6.99
CA ASN A 82 -20.74 6.75 7.23
C ASN A 82 -20.11 7.41 5.99
N ALA A 83 -19.41 6.62 5.19
CA ALA A 83 -18.91 7.01 3.88
C ALA A 83 -20.00 7.52 2.91
N GLY A 84 -21.21 6.98 3.03
CA GLY A 84 -22.37 7.34 2.22
C GLY A 84 -23.01 8.69 2.57
N GLU A 85 -22.52 9.42 3.58
CA GLU A 85 -23.15 10.69 4.00
C GLU A 85 -23.19 11.74 2.89
N ASN A 86 -22.16 11.79 2.03
CA ASN A 86 -22.09 12.74 0.92
C ASN A 86 -22.26 12.03 -0.42
N GLY A 87 -23.14 12.52 -1.29
CA GLY A 87 -23.25 12.03 -2.67
C GLY A 87 -23.69 10.56 -2.77
N LEU A 88 -24.57 10.12 -1.87
CA LEU A 88 -25.04 8.75 -1.76
C LEU A 88 -25.62 8.20 -3.07
N CYS A 89 -26.49 9.00 -3.70
CA CYS A 89 -27.03 8.79 -5.04
C CYS A 89 -26.61 9.97 -5.91
N PHE A 90 -26.17 9.67 -7.12
CA PHE A 90 -25.67 10.68 -8.06
C PHE A 90 -26.21 10.51 -9.48
N GLY A 91 -26.94 9.44 -9.72
CA GLY A 91 -27.40 9.10 -11.05
C GLY A 91 -28.70 8.31 -11.02
N ARG A 92 -29.45 8.43 -12.11
CA ARG A 92 -30.56 7.52 -12.42
C ARG A 92 -30.45 7.06 -13.87
N LEU A 93 -30.60 5.77 -14.06
CA LEU A 93 -30.69 5.11 -15.35
C LEU A 93 -32.16 4.81 -15.64
N GLU A 94 -32.64 5.29 -16.78
CA GLU A 94 -33.99 4.99 -17.26
C GLU A 94 -33.89 4.08 -18.47
N PHE A 95 -34.35 2.84 -18.33
CA PHE A 95 -34.28 1.84 -19.38
C PHE A 95 -35.54 1.86 -20.25
N SER A 96 -35.39 1.45 -21.51
CA SER A 96 -36.50 1.44 -22.46
C SER A 96 -37.60 0.42 -22.11
N ASP A 97 -37.30 -0.55 -21.24
CA ASP A 97 -38.23 -1.55 -20.71
C ASP A 97 -38.92 -1.11 -19.41
N GLY A 98 -38.61 0.09 -18.89
CA GLY A 98 -39.15 0.65 -17.66
C GLY A 98 -38.47 0.18 -16.38
N GLN A 99 -37.38 -0.59 -16.45
CA GLN A 99 -36.60 -0.99 -15.27
C GLN A 99 -35.62 0.10 -14.84
N ASP A 100 -36.15 1.17 -14.26
CA ASP A 100 -35.34 2.30 -13.83
C ASP A 100 -34.52 1.99 -12.56
N HIS A 101 -33.30 2.52 -12.51
CA HIS A 101 -32.37 2.26 -11.42
C HIS A 101 -31.65 3.53 -10.98
N HIS A 102 -31.71 3.83 -9.68
CA HIS A 102 -30.83 4.84 -9.08
C HIS A 102 -29.45 4.24 -8.85
N ILE A 103 -28.40 5.02 -9.15
CA ILE A 103 -27.00 4.62 -9.02
C ILE A 103 -26.35 5.48 -7.94
N GLY A 104 -25.62 4.80 -7.06
CA GLY A 104 -25.03 5.40 -5.88
C GLY A 104 -23.70 4.77 -5.51
N ARG A 105 -23.08 5.33 -4.47
CA ARG A 105 -21.76 4.91 -3.98
C ARG A 105 -21.81 3.55 -3.31
N ILE A 106 -22.84 3.33 -2.51
CA ILE A 106 -23.10 2.09 -1.79
C ILE A 106 -24.49 1.58 -2.17
N GLY A 107 -24.64 0.27 -2.31
CA GLY A 107 -25.95 -0.33 -2.54
C GLY A 107 -26.79 -0.34 -1.25
N ILE A 108 -27.97 0.30 -1.29
CA ILE A 108 -28.94 0.28 -0.18
C ILE A 108 -30.19 -0.45 -0.62
N ARG A 109 -30.72 -1.27 0.29
CA ARG A 109 -31.94 -2.06 0.09
C ARG A 109 -33.04 -1.59 1.03
N GLN A 110 -34.27 -1.70 0.57
CA GLN A 110 -35.47 -1.53 1.38
C GLN A 110 -35.52 -2.52 2.54
N ASP A 111 -36.36 -2.21 3.52
CA ASP A 111 -36.67 -3.10 4.64
C ASP A 111 -37.90 -3.97 4.34
N ASP A 112 -37.86 -4.64 3.20
CA ASP A 112 -38.90 -5.54 2.73
C ASP A 112 -38.40 -6.98 2.66
N ALA A 113 -39.33 -7.92 2.55
CA ALA A 113 -39.01 -9.34 2.45
C ALA A 113 -38.16 -9.66 1.21
N ASP A 114 -38.41 -8.93 0.12
CA ASP A 114 -37.74 -9.12 -1.17
C ASP A 114 -36.38 -8.42 -1.26
N ARG A 115 -36.01 -7.63 -0.24
CA ARG A 115 -34.76 -6.85 -0.18
C ARG A 115 -34.57 -6.00 -1.44
N THR A 116 -35.63 -5.31 -1.84
CA THR A 116 -35.68 -4.52 -3.08
C THR A 116 -34.57 -3.46 -3.08
N PRO A 117 -33.77 -3.34 -4.16
CA PRO A 117 -32.73 -2.33 -4.24
C PRO A 117 -33.34 -0.94 -4.37
N LEU A 118 -33.00 -0.04 -3.44
CA LEU A 118 -33.33 1.39 -3.55
C LEU A 118 -32.35 2.11 -4.47
N VAL A 119 -31.07 1.86 -4.22
CA VAL A 119 -29.96 2.41 -5.00
C VAL A 119 -28.97 1.28 -5.26
N LEU A 120 -28.47 1.21 -6.48
CA LEU A 120 -27.48 0.22 -6.91
C LEU A 120 -26.08 0.79 -6.73
N ASP A 121 -25.19 -0.08 -6.27
CA ASP A 121 -23.78 0.25 -6.17
C ASP A 121 -23.19 0.46 -7.58
N TRP A 122 -22.43 1.55 -7.75
CA TRP A 122 -21.78 1.89 -9.01
C TRP A 122 -20.88 0.76 -9.56
N ARG A 123 -20.38 -0.13 -8.70
CA ARG A 123 -19.52 -1.27 -9.06
C ARG A 123 -20.29 -2.39 -9.76
N ALA A 124 -21.61 -2.46 -9.61
CA ALA A 124 -22.44 -3.48 -10.23
C ALA A 124 -22.42 -3.38 -11.76
N GLU A 125 -22.56 -4.51 -12.46
CA GLU A 125 -22.56 -4.52 -13.94
C GLU A 125 -23.73 -3.73 -14.54
N VAL A 126 -24.89 -3.74 -13.88
CA VAL A 126 -26.08 -2.97 -14.27
C VAL A 126 -25.88 -1.46 -14.19
N ALA A 127 -24.90 -0.97 -13.43
CA ALA A 127 -24.55 0.45 -13.38
C ALA A 127 -23.63 0.87 -14.54
N ARG A 128 -23.04 -0.08 -15.27
CA ARG A 128 -22.06 0.19 -16.35
C ARG A 128 -22.58 1.11 -17.47
N PRO A 129 -23.85 1.02 -17.92
CA PRO A 129 -24.41 1.97 -18.88
C PRO A 129 -24.32 3.43 -18.43
N PHE A 130 -24.27 3.71 -17.11
CA PHE A 130 -24.10 5.07 -16.61
C PHE A 130 -22.82 5.74 -17.10
N TYR A 131 -21.74 4.97 -17.34
CA TYR A 131 -20.44 5.49 -17.79
C TYR A 131 -20.19 5.31 -19.29
N LEU A 132 -20.71 4.22 -19.85
CA LEU A 132 -20.35 3.80 -21.22
C LEU A 132 -21.41 4.16 -22.27
N ALA A 133 -22.66 4.38 -21.86
CA ALA A 133 -23.72 4.64 -22.82
C ALA A 133 -23.52 6.00 -23.50
N THR A 134 -23.78 6.00 -24.80
CA THR A 134 -23.74 7.18 -25.67
C THR A 134 -24.97 7.16 -26.57
N GLY A 135 -25.34 8.29 -27.19
CA GLY A 135 -26.46 8.30 -28.14
C GLY A 135 -26.29 7.36 -29.34
N HIS A 136 -25.06 6.93 -29.67
CA HIS A 136 -24.80 5.93 -30.71
C HIS A 136 -24.86 4.49 -30.17
N PHE A 137 -24.53 4.29 -28.90
CA PHE A 137 -24.56 3.00 -28.22
C PHE A 137 -25.25 3.15 -26.86
N PRO A 138 -26.61 3.18 -26.83
CA PRO A 138 -27.37 3.54 -25.63
C PRO A 138 -27.42 2.44 -24.59
N MET A 139 -27.00 1.20 -24.92
CA MET A 139 -26.98 0.06 -23.99
C MET A 139 -28.35 -0.24 -23.34
N GLY A 140 -29.45 0.01 -24.08
CA GLY A 140 -30.83 -0.18 -23.60
C GLY A 140 -31.40 1.00 -22.83
N LEU A 141 -30.59 2.02 -22.53
CA LEU A 141 -31.05 3.24 -21.87
C LEU A 141 -31.86 4.10 -22.81
N ARG A 142 -32.97 4.59 -22.30
CA ARG A 142 -33.73 5.69 -22.88
C ARG A 142 -33.12 7.03 -22.48
N ARG A 143 -32.85 7.20 -21.19
CA ARG A 143 -32.32 8.43 -20.59
C ARG A 143 -31.33 8.11 -19.46
N ARG A 144 -30.38 9.01 -19.27
CA ARG A 144 -29.48 9.05 -18.12
C ARG A 144 -29.66 10.40 -17.41
N ARG A 145 -29.94 10.37 -16.11
CA ARG A 145 -30.01 11.56 -15.26
C ARG A 145 -28.80 11.63 -14.34
N HIS A 146 -28.20 12.82 -14.24
CA HIS A 146 -27.17 13.17 -13.27
C HIS A 146 -27.80 14.02 -12.16
N LEU A 147 -27.51 13.65 -10.91
CA LEU A 147 -27.97 14.34 -9.71
C LEU A 147 -26.80 15.00 -9.00
N THR A 148 -26.87 16.31 -8.80
CA THR A 148 -25.90 17.04 -7.98
C THR A 148 -26.49 17.34 -6.62
N THR A 149 -25.87 16.85 -5.55
CA THR A 149 -26.30 17.09 -4.18
C THR A 149 -25.28 17.92 -3.39
N ARG A 150 -25.77 18.72 -2.44
CA ARG A 150 -24.95 19.35 -1.40
C ARG A 150 -25.41 18.82 -0.06
N GLY A 151 -24.63 17.90 0.53
CA GLY A 151 -25.12 17.08 1.64
C GLY A 151 -26.31 16.26 1.16
N ARG A 152 -27.47 16.47 1.80
CA ARG A 152 -28.72 15.75 1.53
C ARG A 152 -29.69 16.51 0.61
N GLU A 153 -29.34 17.72 0.17
CA GLU A 153 -30.18 18.55 -0.70
C GLU A 153 -29.77 18.38 -2.17
N VAL A 154 -30.73 18.07 -3.04
CA VAL A 154 -30.56 18.11 -4.49
C VAL A 154 -30.42 19.57 -4.91
N THR A 155 -29.42 19.88 -5.71
CA THR A 155 -29.11 21.25 -6.14
C THR A 155 -29.18 21.44 -7.65
N ALA A 156 -28.97 20.37 -8.41
CA ALA A 156 -29.11 20.37 -9.86
C ALA A 156 -29.47 18.98 -10.38
N LEU A 157 -30.25 18.97 -11.47
CA LEU A 157 -30.57 17.79 -12.28
C LEU A 157 -30.15 18.06 -13.72
N HIS A 158 -29.59 17.05 -14.36
CA HIS A 158 -29.26 17.09 -15.77
C HIS A 158 -29.62 15.78 -16.47
N ASP A 159 -30.39 15.89 -17.54
CA ASP A 159 -30.89 14.75 -18.29
C ASP A 159 -30.23 14.65 -19.66
N GLU A 160 -29.69 13.48 -19.95
CA GLU A 160 -29.13 13.11 -21.24
C GLU A 160 -30.02 12.07 -21.91
N ILE A 161 -30.57 12.44 -23.07
CA ILE A 161 -31.41 11.55 -23.87
C ILE A 161 -30.49 10.67 -24.72
N LEU A 162 -30.58 9.36 -24.52
CA LEU A 162 -29.76 8.37 -25.21
C LEU A 162 -30.53 7.68 -26.33
N ASP A 163 -31.84 7.52 -26.18
CA ASP A 163 -32.73 7.10 -27.25
C ASP A 163 -33.29 8.31 -28.01
N LEU A 164 -32.87 8.48 -29.26
CA LEU A 164 -33.34 9.57 -30.12
C LEU A 164 -34.84 9.48 -30.46
N ALA A 165 -35.47 8.32 -30.26
CA ALA A 165 -36.92 8.17 -30.38
C ALA A 165 -37.67 8.71 -29.16
N ASP A 166 -36.99 9.00 -28.05
CA ASP A 166 -37.61 9.58 -26.86
C ASP A 166 -38.02 11.04 -27.10
N THR A 167 -39.32 11.27 -27.14
CA THR A 167 -39.92 12.60 -27.30
C THR A 167 -40.26 13.27 -25.98
N GLU A 168 -40.18 12.58 -24.84
CA GLU A 168 -40.46 13.17 -23.55
C GLU A 168 -39.39 14.20 -23.18
N ARG A 169 -39.82 15.32 -22.62
CA ARG A 169 -38.94 16.39 -22.15
C ARG A 169 -39.22 16.76 -20.70
N THR A 170 -38.20 16.75 -19.87
CA THR A 170 -38.22 17.07 -18.44
C THR A 170 -37.86 18.52 -18.16
N GLY A 171 -37.25 19.21 -19.12
CA GLY A 171 -36.75 20.58 -18.95
C GLY A 171 -35.32 20.64 -18.36
N HIS A 172 -34.66 19.49 -18.21
CA HIS A 172 -33.30 19.36 -17.70
C HIS A 172 -32.28 18.91 -18.78
N GLU A 173 -32.71 18.87 -20.04
CA GLU A 173 -31.88 18.55 -21.21
C GLU A 173 -31.06 19.76 -21.67
N GLY A 174 -30.05 20.12 -20.87
CA GLY A 174 -29.11 21.19 -21.19
C GLY A 174 -28.18 20.83 -22.37
N ALA A 175 -27.70 21.86 -23.08
CA ALA A 175 -26.70 21.71 -24.15
C ALA A 175 -25.29 21.55 -23.56
N ASP A 176 -24.57 20.54 -24.06
CA ASP A 176 -23.24 20.03 -23.66
C ASP A 176 -23.17 19.21 -22.36
N ALA A 177 -23.17 17.88 -22.52
CA ALA A 177 -22.75 16.92 -21.48
C ALA A 177 -21.36 17.28 -20.90
N ASP A 178 -20.49 17.86 -21.72
CA ASP A 178 -19.16 18.36 -21.31
C ASP A 178 -19.26 19.49 -20.28
N ALA A 179 -20.27 20.36 -20.36
CA ALA A 179 -20.47 21.44 -19.40
C ALA A 179 -20.89 20.92 -18.02
N VAL A 180 -21.68 19.84 -17.98
CA VAL A 180 -22.09 19.18 -16.73
C VAL A 180 -20.94 18.42 -16.10
N LEU A 181 -20.14 17.72 -16.91
CA LEU A 181 -18.90 17.09 -16.46
C LEU A 181 -17.93 18.13 -15.87
N LEU A 182 -17.70 19.25 -16.56
CA LEU A 182 -16.84 20.34 -16.07
C LEU A 182 -17.38 20.98 -14.79
N ALA A 183 -18.70 21.17 -14.68
CA ALA A 183 -19.33 21.71 -13.47
C ALA A 183 -19.22 20.73 -12.28
N ALA A 184 -19.40 19.43 -12.50
CA ALA A 184 -19.23 18.40 -11.48
C ALA A 184 -17.76 18.32 -11.00
N LEU A 185 -16.81 18.39 -11.94
CA LEU A 185 -15.38 18.45 -11.64
C LEU A 185 -14.99 19.70 -10.83
N ASP A 186 -15.65 20.85 -11.05
CA ASP A 186 -15.41 22.06 -10.28
C ASP A 186 -16.10 22.07 -8.91
N ALA A 187 -17.27 21.45 -8.78
CA ALA A 187 -18.00 21.32 -7.52
C ALA A 187 -17.29 20.36 -6.53
N ALA A 188 -16.60 19.34 -7.05
CA ALA A 188 -15.86 18.34 -6.27
C ALA A 188 -14.57 18.88 -5.59
N ARG A 189 -14.37 20.19 -5.48
CA ARG A 189 -13.08 20.83 -5.15
C ARG A 189 -12.97 21.43 -3.75
N THR A 190 -13.74 20.97 -2.77
CA THR A 190 -13.74 21.50 -1.39
C THR A 190 -12.48 21.12 -0.57
N GLY A 191 -11.31 21.07 -1.21
CA GLY A 191 -10.03 20.96 -0.52
C GLY A 191 -9.68 19.56 0.00
N ARG A 192 -10.21 18.47 -0.54
CA ARG A 192 -9.74 17.06 -0.35
C ARG A 192 -9.81 16.29 -1.68
N MET A 193 -9.21 15.10 -1.79
CA MET A 193 -9.38 14.27 -3.00
C MET A 193 -10.82 13.80 -2.96
N HIS A 194 -11.66 14.34 -3.83
CA HIS A 194 -13.03 13.87 -3.90
C HIS A 194 -13.10 12.73 -4.93
N ASP A 195 -13.89 11.75 -4.53
CA ASP A 195 -14.31 10.61 -5.32
C ASP A 195 -14.73 11.05 -6.73
N ILE A 196 -14.13 10.44 -7.76
CA ILE A 196 -14.41 10.74 -9.16
C ILE A 196 -15.60 9.95 -9.71
N VAL A 197 -16.28 9.12 -8.91
CA VAL A 197 -17.32 8.16 -9.34
C VAL A 197 -18.35 8.81 -10.25
N GLN A 198 -18.84 10.02 -9.95
CA GLN A 198 -19.81 10.73 -10.79
C GLN A 198 -19.26 11.13 -12.17
N THR A 199 -17.94 11.20 -12.29
CA THR A 199 -17.19 11.77 -13.43
C THR A 199 -16.28 10.75 -14.11
N ILE A 200 -16.41 9.45 -13.80
CA ILE A 200 -15.61 8.39 -14.42
C ILE A 200 -15.86 8.40 -15.94
N GLN A 201 -14.78 8.50 -16.70
CA GLN A 201 -14.83 8.49 -18.17
C GLN A 201 -14.79 7.06 -18.72
N ALA A 202 -15.23 6.86 -19.96
CA ALA A 202 -15.25 5.53 -20.57
C ALA A 202 -13.87 4.84 -20.64
N GLU A 203 -12.79 5.61 -20.88
CA GLU A 203 -11.42 5.07 -20.84
C GLU A 203 -11.01 4.63 -19.41
N GLN A 204 -11.45 5.37 -18.40
CA GLN A 204 -11.18 5.10 -16.99
C GLN A 204 -11.99 3.90 -16.49
N ASP A 205 -13.28 3.78 -16.86
CA ASP A 205 -14.12 2.62 -16.53
C ASP A 205 -13.51 1.32 -17.09
N ARG A 206 -12.99 1.36 -18.32
CA ARG A 206 -12.31 0.20 -18.92
C ARG A 206 -11.11 -0.26 -18.10
N ILE A 207 -10.33 0.68 -17.57
CA ILE A 207 -9.17 0.38 -16.70
C ILE A 207 -9.66 -0.14 -15.34
N ILE A 208 -10.63 0.52 -14.72
CA ILE A 208 -11.19 0.14 -13.42
C ILE A 208 -11.71 -1.30 -13.47
N ARG A 209 -12.47 -1.64 -14.50
CA ARG A 209 -13.12 -2.95 -14.67
C ARG A 209 -12.29 -3.98 -15.44
N SER A 210 -11.03 -3.68 -15.77
CA SER A 210 -10.20 -4.67 -16.48
C SER A 210 -9.95 -5.90 -15.61
N PRO A 211 -9.68 -7.08 -16.21
CA PRO A 211 -9.44 -8.30 -15.44
C PRO A 211 -8.31 -8.12 -14.40
N HIS A 212 -8.42 -8.80 -13.25
CA HIS A 212 -7.40 -8.72 -12.19
C HIS A 212 -6.09 -9.44 -12.53
N ARG A 213 -6.09 -10.37 -13.49
CA ARG A 213 -4.95 -11.24 -13.79
C ARG A 213 -3.90 -10.52 -14.64
N GLY A 214 -2.64 -10.65 -14.24
CA GLY A 214 -1.51 -10.08 -14.96
C GLY A 214 -1.19 -8.65 -14.54
N VAL A 215 -0.25 -8.04 -15.27
CA VAL A 215 0.24 -6.69 -15.00
C VAL A 215 -0.44 -5.71 -15.94
N LEU A 216 -1.17 -4.76 -15.36
CA LEU A 216 -1.75 -3.61 -16.05
C LEU A 216 -0.92 -2.37 -15.73
N VAL A 217 -0.40 -1.70 -16.76
CA VAL A 217 0.29 -0.43 -16.64
C VAL A 217 -0.63 0.68 -17.15
N VAL A 218 -0.92 1.63 -16.29
CA VAL A 218 -1.70 2.84 -16.57
C VAL A 218 -0.74 4.02 -16.62
N GLU A 219 -0.36 4.39 -17.82
CA GLU A 219 0.50 5.53 -18.10
C GLU A 219 -0.35 6.77 -18.39
N GLY A 220 0.05 7.93 -17.89
CA GLY A 220 -0.63 9.17 -18.23
C GLY A 220 0.01 10.38 -17.60
N GLY A 221 -0.20 11.56 -18.16
CA GLY A 221 0.38 12.80 -17.63
C GLY A 221 -0.33 13.32 -16.37
N PRO A 222 0.12 14.44 -15.80
CA PRO A 222 -0.56 15.11 -14.69
C PRO A 222 -2.02 15.45 -15.02
N GLY A 223 -2.90 15.30 -14.03
CA GLY A 223 -4.31 15.69 -14.14
C GLY A 223 -5.21 14.78 -14.98
N THR A 224 -4.72 13.63 -15.45
CA THR A 224 -5.52 12.60 -16.15
C THR A 224 -6.32 11.69 -15.21
N GLY A 225 -6.16 11.85 -13.89
CA GLY A 225 -6.92 11.10 -12.88
C GLY A 225 -6.37 9.71 -12.55
N LYS A 226 -5.14 9.37 -12.94
CA LYS A 226 -4.56 8.02 -12.79
C LYS A 226 -4.69 7.44 -11.37
N THR A 227 -4.32 8.20 -10.34
CA THR A 227 -4.41 7.75 -8.94
C THR A 227 -5.85 7.41 -8.57
N ALA A 228 -6.81 8.26 -8.95
CA ALA A 228 -8.22 8.01 -8.67
C ALA A 228 -8.70 6.75 -9.39
N VAL A 229 -8.32 6.56 -10.65
CA VAL A 229 -8.57 5.32 -11.41
C VAL A 229 -7.99 4.09 -10.68
N ALA A 230 -6.79 4.19 -10.13
CA ALA A 230 -6.15 3.12 -9.36
C ALA A 230 -6.95 2.75 -8.10
N LEU A 231 -7.40 3.75 -7.34
CA LEU A 231 -8.18 3.56 -6.11
C LEU A 231 -9.55 2.95 -6.41
N HIS A 232 -10.25 3.47 -7.42
CA HIS A 232 -11.53 2.90 -7.86
C HIS A 232 -11.38 1.49 -8.42
N ARG A 233 -10.25 1.19 -9.06
CA ARG A 233 -9.90 -0.17 -9.45
C ARG A 233 -9.73 -1.08 -8.23
N ALA A 234 -9.01 -0.68 -7.19
CA ALA A 234 -8.92 -1.46 -5.95
C ALA A 234 -10.32 -1.76 -5.38
N ALA A 235 -11.18 -0.74 -5.28
CA ALA A 235 -12.54 -0.90 -4.77
C ALA A 235 -13.40 -1.81 -5.66
N TYR A 236 -13.28 -1.72 -6.99
CA TYR A 236 -13.95 -2.62 -7.92
C TYR A 236 -13.45 -4.06 -7.78
N LEU A 237 -12.13 -4.26 -7.67
CA LEU A 237 -11.54 -5.59 -7.54
C LEU A 237 -11.96 -6.25 -6.22
N LEU A 238 -11.98 -5.52 -5.11
CA LEU A 238 -12.48 -6.02 -3.82
C LEU A 238 -13.95 -6.41 -3.88
N TYR A 239 -14.78 -5.64 -4.60
CA TYR A 239 -16.18 -5.98 -4.85
C TYR A 239 -16.34 -7.23 -5.73
N ALA A 240 -15.74 -7.23 -6.92
CA ALA A 240 -15.90 -8.26 -7.93
C ALA A 240 -15.20 -9.58 -7.57
N HIS A 241 -14.14 -9.52 -6.75
CA HIS A 241 -13.33 -10.66 -6.35
C HIS A 241 -13.20 -10.80 -4.83
N ARG A 242 -14.28 -10.49 -4.10
CA ARG A 242 -14.35 -10.54 -2.63
C ARG A 242 -13.83 -11.86 -2.04
N GLU A 243 -14.15 -13.00 -2.63
CA GLU A 243 -13.74 -14.32 -2.12
C GLU A 243 -12.22 -14.52 -2.18
N LEU A 244 -11.58 -14.00 -3.24
CA LEU A 244 -10.14 -14.12 -3.46
C LEU A 244 -9.36 -13.10 -2.63
N LEU A 245 -9.84 -11.86 -2.58
CA LEU A 245 -9.13 -10.74 -1.95
C LEU A 245 -9.42 -10.59 -0.46
N ALA A 246 -10.55 -11.08 0.06
CA ALA A 246 -10.82 -11.04 1.51
C ALA A 246 -9.75 -11.77 2.32
N LYS A 247 -9.17 -12.84 1.77
CA LYS A 247 -8.12 -13.63 2.46
C LYS A 247 -6.71 -13.10 2.27
N ARG A 248 -6.42 -12.49 1.11
CA ARG A 248 -5.06 -12.09 0.70
C ARG A 248 -4.80 -10.58 0.76
N GLY A 249 -5.84 -9.77 0.86
CA GLY A 249 -5.76 -8.32 0.85
C GLY A 249 -5.28 -7.72 -0.47
N VAL A 250 -5.31 -6.39 -0.52
CA VAL A 250 -4.73 -5.57 -1.59
C VAL A 250 -3.65 -4.67 -0.98
N LEU A 251 -2.46 -4.65 -1.55
CA LEU A 251 -1.40 -3.71 -1.17
C LEU A 251 -1.46 -2.50 -2.11
N ILE A 252 -1.47 -1.29 -1.56
CA ILE A 252 -1.28 -0.06 -2.32
C ILE A 252 0.00 0.62 -1.84
N VAL A 253 0.94 0.77 -2.77
CA VAL A 253 2.22 1.44 -2.55
C VAL A 253 2.13 2.85 -3.09
N GLY A 254 2.31 3.84 -2.21
CA GLY A 254 2.29 5.27 -2.57
C GLY A 254 3.65 5.95 -2.37
N PRO A 255 3.89 7.11 -3.01
CA PRO A 255 5.20 7.77 -3.01
C PRO A 255 5.61 8.34 -1.65
N ASN A 256 4.68 8.79 -0.81
CA ASN A 256 4.98 9.42 0.48
C ASN A 256 3.83 9.28 1.49
N PRO A 257 4.09 9.44 2.81
CA PRO A 257 3.08 9.28 3.85
C PRO A 257 1.93 10.30 3.75
N ALA A 258 2.23 11.53 3.31
CA ALA A 258 1.22 12.58 3.18
C ALA A 258 0.18 12.24 2.11
N PHE A 259 0.63 11.65 1.00
CA PHE A 259 -0.21 11.07 -0.04
C PHE A 259 -1.01 9.86 0.47
N LEU A 260 -0.38 8.96 1.24
CA LEU A 260 -1.09 7.80 1.82
C LEU A 260 -2.20 8.22 2.80
N GLY A 261 -1.94 9.21 3.65
CA GLY A 261 -2.96 9.78 4.52
C GLY A 261 -4.10 10.40 3.71
N TYR A 262 -3.77 11.04 2.58
CA TYR A 262 -4.75 11.64 1.68
C TYR A 262 -5.63 10.60 0.96
N ILE A 263 -5.09 9.46 0.52
CA ILE A 263 -5.90 8.38 -0.08
C ILE A 263 -6.59 7.48 0.96
N GLY A 264 -6.03 7.41 2.18
CA GLY A 264 -6.58 6.65 3.29
C GLY A 264 -7.93 7.16 3.79
N GLU A 265 -8.30 8.40 3.45
CA GLU A 265 -9.65 8.93 3.68
C GLU A 265 -10.64 8.52 2.57
N VAL A 266 -10.15 8.18 1.37
CA VAL A 266 -10.96 7.89 0.19
C VAL A 266 -11.39 6.42 0.14
N LEU A 267 -10.51 5.48 0.49
CA LEU A 267 -10.84 4.04 0.43
C LEU A 267 -11.91 3.60 1.45
N PRO A 268 -11.91 4.07 2.71
CA PRO A 268 -13.03 3.84 3.63
C PRO A 268 -14.31 4.48 3.10
N SER A 269 -14.20 5.61 2.39
CA SER A 269 -15.34 6.24 1.70
C SER A 269 -15.94 5.38 0.57
N LEU A 270 -15.22 4.32 0.16
CA LEU A 270 -15.65 3.32 -0.81
C LEU A 270 -16.10 2.00 -0.15
N GLY A 271 -16.09 1.93 1.19
CA GLY A 271 -16.60 0.81 1.98
C GLY A 271 -15.65 -0.39 2.14
N GLU A 272 -14.34 -0.18 1.99
CA GLU A 272 -13.36 -1.28 1.92
C GLU A 272 -12.36 -1.30 3.09
N THR A 273 -12.23 -2.43 3.78
CA THR A 273 -11.29 -2.65 4.90
C THR A 273 -10.12 -3.59 4.57
N GLY A 274 -10.12 -4.19 3.38
CA GLY A 274 -9.13 -5.19 2.94
C GLY A 274 -7.86 -4.63 2.29
N VAL A 275 -7.53 -3.36 2.52
CA VAL A 275 -6.41 -2.67 1.85
C VAL A 275 -5.29 -2.33 2.85
N LEU A 276 -4.06 -2.69 2.50
CA LEU A 276 -2.86 -2.21 3.18
C LEU A 276 -2.24 -1.05 2.39
N LEU A 277 -2.10 0.11 3.03
CA LEU A 277 -1.37 1.26 2.50
C LEU A 277 0.06 1.23 3.03
N SER A 278 1.06 1.38 2.16
CA SER A 278 2.46 1.38 2.57
C SER A 278 3.30 2.28 1.66
N THR A 279 4.30 2.97 2.22
CA THR A 279 5.34 3.61 1.41
C THR A 279 6.49 2.63 1.15
N PRO A 280 7.36 2.87 0.15
CA PRO A 280 8.58 2.08 -0.02
C PRO A 280 9.43 1.97 1.26
N GLY A 281 9.39 3.00 2.11
CA GLY A 281 10.06 3.06 3.42
C GLY A 281 9.47 2.18 4.52
N GLU A 282 8.30 1.56 4.29
CA GLU A 282 7.53 0.80 5.28
C GLU A 282 7.22 -0.63 4.83
N LEU A 283 7.78 -1.06 3.69
CA LEU A 283 7.53 -2.40 3.13
C LEU A 283 8.18 -3.54 3.92
N PHE A 284 9.07 -3.23 4.87
CA PHE A 284 9.64 -4.20 5.80
C PHE A 284 8.96 -4.07 7.18
N PRO A 285 8.26 -5.11 7.67
CA PRO A 285 7.53 -5.05 8.93
C PRO A 285 8.41 -4.62 10.11
N GLY A 286 7.89 -3.74 10.96
CA GLY A 286 8.57 -3.25 12.17
C GLY A 286 9.61 -2.16 11.94
N ILE A 287 9.93 -1.80 10.70
CA ILE A 287 10.89 -0.73 10.37
C ILE A 287 10.18 0.36 9.57
N ARG A 288 10.35 1.61 10.00
CA ARG A 288 9.94 2.79 9.24
C ARG A 288 11.17 3.61 8.90
N ALA A 289 11.47 3.72 7.62
CA ALA A 289 12.57 4.53 7.14
C ALA A 289 12.22 6.03 7.15
N THR A 290 12.90 6.79 8.01
CA THR A 290 12.77 8.26 8.11
C THR A 290 14.02 8.99 7.59
N GLY A 291 15.13 8.29 7.38
CA GLY A 291 16.36 8.85 6.85
C GLY A 291 16.25 9.19 5.36
N THR A 292 17.07 10.14 4.91
CA THR A 292 17.17 10.53 3.50
C THR A 292 18.55 10.19 2.94
N ASP A 293 18.57 9.54 1.78
CA ASP A 293 19.81 9.25 1.07
C ASP A 293 20.29 10.44 0.23
N ARG A 294 21.61 10.48 0.02
CA ARG A 294 22.19 11.23 -1.10
C ARG A 294 21.76 10.55 -2.41
N PRO A 295 21.42 11.28 -3.49
CA PRO A 295 20.93 10.69 -4.75
C PRO A 295 21.79 9.52 -5.27
N GLY A 296 23.11 9.68 -5.33
CA GLY A 296 24.02 8.61 -5.76
C GLY A 296 24.05 7.38 -4.84
N ALA A 297 23.78 7.53 -3.54
CA ALA A 297 23.72 6.41 -2.61
C ALA A 297 22.44 5.58 -2.80
N ALA A 298 21.29 6.25 -2.98
CA ALA A 298 20.04 5.60 -3.32
C ALA A 298 20.14 4.86 -4.66
N ALA A 299 20.79 5.48 -5.66
CA ALA A 299 21.00 4.88 -6.97
C ALA A 299 21.86 3.60 -6.91
N VAL A 300 22.95 3.59 -6.13
CA VAL A 300 23.78 2.38 -5.95
C VAL A 300 23.00 1.27 -5.26
N LYS A 301 22.32 1.58 -4.13
CA LYS A 301 21.51 0.61 -3.38
C LYS A 301 20.33 0.06 -4.18
N GLY A 302 19.78 0.85 -5.10
CA GLY A 302 18.60 0.51 -5.89
C GLY A 302 18.84 -0.48 -7.05
N ARG A 303 20.09 -0.75 -7.44
CA ARG A 303 20.42 -1.62 -8.59
C ARG A 303 20.16 -3.09 -8.29
N ALA A 304 19.72 -3.84 -9.29
CA ALA A 304 19.52 -5.30 -9.15
C ALA A 304 20.80 -6.06 -8.74
N GLU A 305 21.98 -5.59 -9.16
CA GLU A 305 23.29 -6.16 -8.80
C GLU A 305 23.54 -6.20 -7.28
N MET A 306 22.86 -5.34 -6.51
CA MET A 306 22.99 -5.32 -5.05
C MET A 306 22.53 -6.64 -4.42
N ALA A 307 21.62 -7.38 -5.06
CA ALA A 307 21.24 -8.72 -4.60
C ALA A 307 22.43 -9.69 -4.62
N ASP A 308 23.24 -9.66 -5.68
CA ASP A 308 24.44 -10.48 -5.78
C ASP A 308 25.52 -10.02 -4.79
N VAL A 309 25.68 -8.70 -4.60
CA VAL A 309 26.58 -8.14 -3.58
C VAL A 309 26.23 -8.67 -2.20
N LEU A 310 24.95 -8.56 -1.78
CA LEU A 310 24.49 -9.08 -0.49
C LEU A 310 24.70 -10.60 -0.38
N ALA A 311 24.49 -11.37 -1.45
CA ALA A 311 24.77 -12.80 -1.46
C ALA A 311 26.26 -13.12 -1.21
N HIS A 312 27.18 -12.32 -1.75
CA HIS A 312 28.61 -12.45 -1.47
C HIS A 312 28.95 -12.05 -0.03
N VAL A 313 28.35 -10.96 0.48
CA VAL A 313 28.52 -10.53 1.88
C VAL A 313 28.05 -11.64 2.85
N VAL A 314 26.95 -12.32 2.58
CA VAL A 314 26.50 -13.47 3.38
C VAL A 314 27.50 -14.63 3.30
N ARG A 315 28.09 -14.89 2.12
CA ARG A 315 29.11 -15.94 1.97
C ARG A 315 30.40 -15.63 2.74
N ASP A 316 30.78 -14.36 2.88
CA ASP A 316 31.94 -13.96 3.69
C ASP A 316 31.75 -14.28 5.18
N ARG A 317 30.50 -14.31 5.65
CA ARG A 317 30.16 -14.72 7.02
C ARG A 317 30.27 -16.22 7.25
N GLN A 318 30.57 -17.01 6.22
CA GLN A 318 30.78 -18.45 6.30
C GLN A 318 32.29 -18.72 6.28
N ALA A 319 32.94 -18.33 7.38
CA ALA A 319 34.37 -18.24 7.51
C ALA A 319 35.04 -19.63 7.64
N LEU A 320 36.36 -19.64 7.48
CA LEU A 320 37.20 -20.79 7.79
C LEU A 320 38.20 -20.39 8.87
N PRO A 321 38.76 -21.34 9.63
CA PRO A 321 39.86 -21.06 10.53
C PRO A 321 41.03 -20.38 9.79
N GLU A 322 41.44 -19.21 10.28
CA GLU A 322 42.54 -18.41 9.69
C GLU A 322 43.83 -18.47 10.51
N ASN A 323 43.73 -18.84 11.79
CA ASN A 323 44.86 -18.85 12.72
C ASN A 323 45.36 -20.28 12.97
N VAL A 324 46.67 -20.41 13.10
CA VAL A 324 47.34 -21.64 13.54
C VAL A 324 47.59 -21.53 15.04
N PRO A 325 47.24 -22.56 15.85
CA PRO A 325 47.44 -22.51 17.28
C PRO A 325 48.92 -22.37 17.67
N ALA A 326 49.17 -21.73 18.82
CA ALA A 326 50.51 -21.47 19.33
C ALA A 326 51.12 -22.74 19.97
N GLY A 327 51.74 -23.58 19.14
CA GLY A 327 52.81 -24.51 19.50
C GLY A 327 52.53 -25.59 20.56
N SER A 328 52.28 -26.83 20.10
CA SER A 328 52.77 -28.02 20.80
C SER A 328 54.18 -28.35 20.26
N GLY A 329 55.12 -28.62 21.17
CA GLY A 329 56.56 -28.49 20.93
C GLY A 329 57.20 -29.44 19.91
N GLU A 330 58.35 -28.97 19.40
CA GLU A 330 59.52 -29.68 18.84
C GLU A 330 59.28 -30.79 17.80
N ASP A 331 58.95 -30.40 16.56
CA ASP A 331 59.54 -30.87 15.29
C ASP A 331 58.62 -30.48 14.11
N SER A 332 58.60 -29.20 13.73
CA SER A 332 57.70 -28.71 12.67
C SER A 332 58.44 -28.56 11.33
N ALA A 333 58.47 -29.65 10.55
CA ALA A 333 58.63 -29.62 9.09
C ALA A 333 57.29 -29.91 8.36
N VAL A 334 56.20 -30.04 9.12
CA VAL A 334 54.83 -30.11 8.60
C VAL A 334 54.15 -28.81 9.00
N VAL A 335 53.80 -27.98 8.02
CA VAL A 335 53.03 -26.76 8.27
C VAL A 335 51.71 -27.18 8.91
N PRO A 336 51.39 -26.78 10.16
CA PRO A 336 50.09 -27.11 10.73
C PRO A 336 49.00 -26.46 9.89
N GLU A 337 47.94 -27.19 9.58
CA GLU A 337 46.75 -26.55 9.03
C GLU A 337 46.19 -25.56 10.06
N PRO A 338 45.68 -24.39 9.64
CA PRO A 338 44.96 -23.50 10.54
C PRO A 338 43.84 -24.26 11.26
N ALA A 339 43.76 -24.09 12.57
CA ALA A 339 42.80 -24.79 13.41
C ALA A 339 42.34 -23.89 14.55
N LEU A 340 41.07 -24.03 14.92
CA LEU A 340 40.51 -23.37 16.10
C LEU A 340 40.64 -24.33 17.30
N GLU A 341 41.27 -23.84 18.38
CA GLU A 341 41.32 -24.53 19.67
C GLU A 341 39.99 -24.35 20.41
N ILE A 342 39.41 -25.46 20.83
CA ILE A 342 38.16 -25.51 21.57
C ILE A 342 38.43 -26.24 22.89
N ASP A 343 38.43 -25.51 23.99
CA ASP A 343 38.60 -26.12 25.31
C ASP A 343 37.31 -26.82 25.72
N HIS A 344 37.39 -28.12 26.00
CA HIS A 344 36.26 -28.92 26.48
C HIS A 344 36.51 -29.37 27.92
N ASP A 345 35.54 -29.15 28.81
CA ASP A 345 35.66 -29.41 30.25
C ASP A 345 36.12 -30.84 30.58
N ASP A 346 35.52 -31.84 29.93
CA ASP A 346 35.80 -33.26 30.21
C ASP A 346 36.93 -33.87 29.36
N TYR A 347 37.24 -33.28 28.20
CA TYR A 347 38.04 -33.93 27.15
C TYR A 347 39.30 -33.16 26.72
N GLY A 348 39.55 -31.99 27.33
CA GLY A 348 40.66 -31.12 27.00
C GLY A 348 40.46 -30.39 25.67
N THR A 349 41.54 -29.88 25.09
CA THR A 349 41.48 -29.08 23.86
C THR A 349 41.20 -29.95 22.63
N LEU A 350 40.09 -29.66 21.96
CA LEU A 350 39.71 -30.17 20.64
C LEU A 350 40.20 -29.21 19.55
N LEU A 351 40.46 -29.73 18.36
CA LEU A 351 40.97 -28.95 17.23
C LEU A 351 40.01 -29.03 16.05
N LEU A 352 39.42 -27.90 15.69
CA LEU A 352 38.63 -27.75 14.47
C LEU A 352 39.54 -27.20 13.36
N ASP A 353 40.10 -28.09 12.55
CA ASP A 353 40.99 -27.71 11.45
C ASP A 353 40.24 -27.14 10.23
N ARG A 354 41.00 -26.54 9.32
CA ARG A 354 40.49 -25.95 8.09
C ARG A 354 39.80 -26.98 7.19
N THR A 355 40.27 -28.21 7.14
CA THR A 355 39.70 -29.28 6.30
C THR A 355 38.31 -29.68 6.80
N MET A 356 38.16 -29.93 8.10
CA MET A 356 36.88 -30.19 8.77
C MET A 356 35.89 -29.04 8.57
N ALA A 357 36.33 -27.79 8.81
CA ALA A 357 35.48 -26.62 8.61
C ALA A 357 35.07 -26.44 7.14
N HIS A 358 35.98 -26.70 6.20
CA HIS A 358 35.71 -26.62 4.77
C HIS A 358 34.69 -27.68 4.33
N GLU A 359 34.85 -28.93 4.76
CA GLU A 359 33.90 -30.00 4.46
C GLU A 359 32.51 -29.71 5.05
N ALA A 360 32.45 -29.26 6.31
CA ALA A 360 31.20 -28.86 6.95
C ALA A 360 30.50 -27.72 6.19
N ARG A 361 31.26 -26.69 5.80
CA ARG A 361 30.76 -25.53 5.04
C ARG A 361 30.25 -25.93 3.66
N ASP A 362 31.01 -26.74 2.92
CA ASP A 362 30.64 -27.16 1.57
C ASP A 362 29.40 -28.06 1.59
N ARG A 363 29.27 -28.95 2.58
CA ARG A 363 28.04 -29.73 2.76
C ARG A 363 26.85 -28.87 3.14
N ALA A 364 27.03 -27.87 4.01
CA ALA A 364 25.96 -26.93 4.35
C ALA A 364 25.52 -26.13 3.11
N ARG A 365 26.46 -25.65 2.29
CA ARG A 365 26.18 -24.96 1.01
C ARG A 365 25.49 -25.86 0.00
N ALA A 366 25.87 -27.14 -0.07
CA ALA A 366 25.27 -28.11 -0.98
C ALA A 366 23.77 -28.37 -0.72
N THR A 367 23.26 -28.01 0.46
CA THR A 367 21.81 -28.09 0.75
C THR A 367 20.99 -27.10 -0.08
N GLY A 368 21.59 -26.01 -0.56
CA GLY A 368 20.88 -24.91 -1.23
C GLY A 368 19.95 -24.10 -0.31
N LEU A 369 20.01 -24.32 1.01
CA LEU A 369 19.20 -23.59 1.98
C LEU A 369 19.79 -22.20 2.28
N PRO A 370 18.96 -21.23 2.71
CA PRO A 370 19.40 -19.95 3.25
C PRO A 370 20.37 -20.08 4.44
N HIS A 371 21.17 -19.04 4.72
CA HIS A 371 22.28 -19.09 5.68
C HIS A 371 21.92 -19.61 7.08
N ASN A 372 20.85 -19.09 7.69
CA ASN A 372 20.41 -19.53 9.02
C ASN A 372 19.83 -20.94 8.98
N LEU A 373 19.10 -21.30 7.92
CA LEU A 373 18.53 -22.63 7.74
C LEU A 373 19.58 -23.71 7.42
N ALA A 374 20.72 -23.31 6.84
CA ALA A 374 21.87 -24.18 6.59
C ALA A 374 22.75 -24.36 7.84
N ARG A 375 22.67 -23.46 8.83
CA ARG A 375 23.50 -23.49 10.05
C ARG A 375 23.38 -24.81 10.85
N PRO A 376 22.19 -25.40 11.06
CA PRO A 376 22.09 -26.70 11.74
C PRO A 376 22.86 -27.82 11.04
N TYR A 377 22.91 -27.82 9.70
CA TYR A 377 23.67 -28.80 8.93
C TYR A 377 25.18 -28.60 9.07
N PHE A 378 25.63 -27.34 9.11
CA PHE A 378 27.03 -27.01 9.40
C PHE A 378 27.41 -27.46 10.82
N ALA A 379 26.62 -27.06 11.82
CA ALA A 379 26.82 -27.41 13.22
C ALA A 379 26.88 -28.92 13.43
N PHE A 380 25.95 -29.67 12.83
CA PHE A 380 25.94 -31.12 12.88
C PHE A 380 27.25 -31.72 12.35
N ARG A 381 27.77 -31.22 11.21
CA ARG A 381 29.01 -31.74 10.62
C ARG A 381 30.26 -31.38 11.42
N VAL A 382 30.29 -30.22 12.05
CA VAL A 382 31.37 -29.86 12.99
C VAL A 382 31.35 -30.80 14.19
N ILE A 383 30.18 -30.98 14.83
CA ILE A 383 30.02 -31.88 15.98
C ILE A 383 30.40 -33.31 15.61
N ASP A 384 29.94 -33.81 14.46
CA ASP A 384 30.27 -35.14 13.91
C ASP A 384 31.79 -35.31 13.74
N SER A 385 32.47 -34.31 13.17
CA SER A 385 33.93 -34.35 12.98
C SER A 385 34.70 -34.32 14.31
N LEU A 386 34.28 -33.48 15.26
CA LEU A 386 34.87 -33.42 16.60
C LEU A 386 34.61 -34.72 17.40
N THR A 387 33.44 -35.32 17.22
CA THR A 387 33.08 -36.62 17.82
C THR A 387 33.99 -37.72 17.30
N HIS A 388 34.22 -37.76 15.98
CA HIS A 388 35.16 -38.69 15.37
C HIS A 388 36.59 -38.46 15.84
N GLN A 389 37.06 -37.21 15.93
CA GLN A 389 38.39 -36.87 16.49
C GLN A 389 38.54 -37.40 17.92
N LEU A 390 37.52 -37.24 18.75
CA LEU A 390 37.53 -37.72 20.13
C LEU A 390 37.47 -39.25 20.21
N ALA A 391 36.63 -39.89 19.39
CA ALA A 391 36.49 -41.34 19.32
C ALA A 391 37.79 -42.01 18.86
N ASP A 392 38.51 -41.42 17.89
CA ASP A 392 39.81 -41.90 17.45
C ASP A 392 40.88 -41.71 18.53
N ARG A 393 40.83 -40.61 19.28
CA ARG A 393 41.77 -40.33 20.38
C ARG A 393 41.56 -41.24 21.60
N LEU A 394 40.32 -41.47 22.02
CA LEU A 394 39.98 -42.26 23.21
C LEU A 394 39.89 -43.77 22.92
N GLY A 395 39.46 -44.13 21.72
CA GLY A 395 39.19 -45.51 21.32
C GLY A 395 40.34 -46.21 20.59
N ALA A 396 41.47 -45.53 20.38
CA ALA A 396 42.67 -46.13 19.79
C ALA A 396 43.18 -47.30 20.64
N ASP A 397 43.25 -48.50 20.05
CA ASP A 397 43.87 -49.66 20.69
C ASP A 397 45.39 -49.48 20.73
N PRO A 398 46.03 -49.48 21.93
CA PRO A 398 47.47 -49.42 22.08
C PRO A 398 48.25 -50.50 21.31
N TYR A 399 47.59 -51.58 20.89
CA TYR A 399 48.18 -52.69 20.14
C TYR A 399 47.80 -52.68 18.64
N GLY A 400 47.12 -51.65 18.14
CA GLY A 400 46.81 -51.46 16.72
C GLY A 400 45.60 -52.25 16.19
N GLY A 401 44.70 -52.72 17.07
CA GLY A 401 43.41 -53.29 16.73
C GLY A 401 42.35 -52.25 16.33
N PRO A 402 41.11 -52.69 16.02
CA PRO A 402 40.00 -51.80 15.70
C PRO A 402 39.63 -50.91 16.91
N ASN A 403 38.97 -49.79 16.64
CA ASN A 403 38.53 -48.85 17.69
C ASN A 403 37.71 -49.59 18.76
N LEU A 404 38.05 -49.38 20.03
CA LEU A 404 37.46 -50.06 21.18
C LEU A 404 36.06 -49.53 21.54
N LEU A 405 35.65 -48.39 20.99
CA LEU A 405 34.35 -47.76 21.22
C LEU A 405 33.29 -48.33 20.28
N GLY A 406 32.11 -48.63 20.82
CA GLY A 406 30.94 -49.04 20.06
C GLY A 406 30.14 -47.87 19.51
N ALA A 407 29.12 -48.17 18.71
CA ALA A 407 28.22 -47.14 18.14
C ALA A 407 27.47 -46.34 19.22
N ASP A 408 27.10 -46.99 20.33
CA ASP A 408 26.42 -46.33 21.46
C ASP A 408 27.35 -45.36 22.21
N ASP A 409 28.63 -45.72 22.36
CA ASP A 409 29.65 -44.88 23.00
C ASP A 409 29.92 -43.62 22.17
N ILE A 410 30.06 -43.78 20.84
CA ILE A 410 30.26 -42.66 19.90
C ILE A 410 29.04 -41.74 19.93
N ALA A 411 27.82 -42.30 19.97
CA ALA A 411 26.60 -41.51 20.07
C ALA A 411 26.51 -40.73 21.39
N GLN A 412 27.04 -41.28 22.48
CA GLN A 412 27.11 -40.59 23.78
C GLN A 412 28.12 -39.44 23.74
N LEU A 413 29.33 -39.66 23.21
CA LEU A 413 30.34 -38.59 23.03
C LEU A 413 29.80 -37.44 22.17
N GLY A 414 29.06 -37.76 21.10
CA GLY A 414 28.46 -36.75 20.24
C GLY A 414 27.42 -35.88 20.96
N LYS A 415 26.67 -36.43 21.91
CA LYS A 415 25.73 -35.65 22.73
C LYS A 415 26.46 -34.70 23.66
N GLU A 416 27.54 -35.14 24.28
CA GLU A 416 28.32 -34.32 25.22
C GLU A 416 28.98 -33.15 24.49
N ILE A 417 29.60 -33.41 23.34
CA ILE A 417 30.16 -32.37 22.45
C ILE A 417 29.06 -31.39 22.00
N ALA A 418 27.88 -31.88 21.65
CA ALA A 418 26.76 -31.03 21.23
C ALA A 418 26.22 -30.13 22.35
N THR A 419 26.55 -30.40 23.62
CA THR A 419 26.14 -29.56 24.77
C THR A 419 27.20 -28.56 25.22
N SER A 420 28.44 -28.64 24.72
CA SER A 420 29.53 -27.71 25.09
C SER A 420 29.30 -26.31 24.54
N ALA A 421 29.40 -25.30 25.42
CA ALA A 421 29.25 -23.90 25.05
C ALA A 421 30.40 -23.40 24.16
N GLU A 422 31.60 -23.94 24.34
CA GLU A 422 32.81 -23.62 23.60
C GLU A 422 32.73 -24.14 22.17
N VAL A 423 32.17 -25.34 21.97
CA VAL A 423 31.87 -25.87 20.63
C VAL A 423 30.84 -24.99 19.92
N HIS A 424 29.79 -24.55 20.62
CA HIS A 424 28.81 -23.62 20.05
C HIS A 424 29.43 -22.25 19.73
N ALA A 425 30.30 -21.72 20.59
CA ALA A 425 31.02 -20.47 20.34
C ALA A 425 31.96 -20.57 19.12
N ALA A 426 32.63 -21.71 18.95
CA ALA A 426 33.42 -22.01 17.76
C ALA A 426 32.55 -22.04 16.50
N ILE A 427 31.40 -22.72 16.54
CA ILE A 427 30.43 -22.75 15.44
C ILE A 427 29.93 -21.33 15.13
N ASP A 428 29.59 -20.53 16.14
CA ASP A 428 29.12 -19.15 15.98
C ASP A 428 30.19 -18.23 15.38
N SER A 429 31.47 -18.47 15.66
CA SER A 429 32.57 -17.71 15.07
C SER A 429 32.74 -17.96 13.57
N LEU A 430 32.47 -19.19 13.11
CA LEU A 430 32.63 -19.60 11.71
C LEU A 430 31.34 -19.45 10.90
N TRP A 431 30.18 -19.61 11.54
CA TRP A 431 28.84 -19.54 10.95
C TRP A 431 27.86 -18.86 11.91
N PRO A 432 27.96 -17.52 12.08
CA PRO A 432 27.16 -16.79 13.05
C PRO A 432 25.67 -16.80 12.67
N PRO A 433 24.75 -16.83 13.65
CA PRO A 433 23.36 -16.48 13.40
C PRO A 433 23.26 -14.99 13.05
N LEU A 434 22.56 -14.67 11.97
CA LEU A 434 22.47 -13.29 11.49
C LEU A 434 21.02 -12.86 11.35
N THR A 435 20.76 -11.61 11.71
CA THR A 435 19.50 -10.93 11.36
C THR A 435 19.70 -10.03 10.14
N PRO A 436 18.64 -9.74 9.35
CA PRO A 436 18.73 -8.84 8.22
C PRO A 436 19.22 -7.44 8.62
N VAL A 437 18.74 -6.95 9.76
CA VAL A 437 19.12 -5.66 10.34
C VAL A 437 20.61 -5.60 10.64
N GLN A 438 21.17 -6.63 11.28
CA GLN A 438 22.61 -6.72 11.56
C GLN A 438 23.43 -6.79 10.27
N LEU A 439 23.07 -7.70 9.35
CA LEU A 439 23.81 -7.89 8.10
C LEU A 439 23.90 -6.60 7.29
N VAL A 440 22.76 -5.91 7.10
CA VAL A 440 22.71 -4.67 6.31
C VAL A 440 23.40 -3.53 7.06
N SER A 441 23.27 -3.43 8.38
CA SER A 441 23.96 -2.40 9.17
C SER A 441 25.48 -2.56 9.07
N ASP A 442 25.99 -3.78 9.24
CA ASP A 442 27.42 -4.07 9.13
C ASP A 442 27.93 -3.81 7.70
N PHE A 443 27.16 -4.22 6.69
CA PHE A 443 27.49 -3.96 5.29
C PHE A 443 27.55 -2.46 4.98
N LEU A 444 26.60 -1.66 5.49
CA LEU A 444 26.62 -0.22 5.27
C LEU A 444 27.75 0.48 6.06
N ALA A 445 28.19 -0.09 7.19
CA ALA A 445 29.35 0.39 7.92
C ALA A 445 30.67 0.15 7.17
N ASP A 446 30.81 -1.03 6.55
CA ASP A 446 31.95 -1.37 5.70
C ASP A 446 31.54 -2.06 4.39
N PRO A 447 31.15 -1.28 3.37
CA PRO A 447 30.66 -1.86 2.12
C PRO A 447 31.77 -2.61 1.37
N SER A 448 31.54 -3.90 1.12
CA SER A 448 32.41 -4.80 0.35
C SER A 448 31.77 -5.23 -0.98
N HIS A 449 32.53 -5.90 -1.85
CA HIS A 449 32.08 -6.38 -3.18
C HIS A 449 31.54 -5.31 -4.13
N LEU A 450 31.88 -4.04 -3.89
CA LEU A 450 31.56 -2.89 -4.73
C LEU A 450 32.82 -2.15 -5.15
N PRO A 451 32.81 -1.41 -6.28
CA PRO A 451 33.87 -0.46 -6.59
C PRO A 451 34.05 0.56 -5.47
N SER A 452 35.29 0.95 -5.16
CA SER A 452 35.61 1.81 -4.00
C SER A 452 34.83 3.12 -3.96
N HIS A 453 34.56 3.73 -5.12
CA HIS A 453 33.79 4.98 -5.22
C HIS A 453 32.31 4.79 -4.86
N GLU A 454 31.72 3.64 -5.18
CA GLU A 454 30.32 3.32 -4.82
C GLU A 454 30.21 2.93 -3.35
N ALA A 455 31.18 2.17 -2.85
CA ALA A 455 31.30 1.84 -1.44
C ALA A 455 31.37 3.12 -0.58
N GLU A 456 32.13 4.13 -0.98
CA GLU A 456 32.20 5.42 -0.27
C GLU A 456 30.89 6.22 -0.32
N LEU A 457 30.08 6.08 -1.38
CA LEU A 457 28.78 6.74 -1.48
C LEU A 457 27.77 6.19 -0.48
N ILE A 458 27.74 4.88 -0.25
CA ILE A 458 26.75 4.22 0.62
C ILE A 458 27.24 4.03 2.06
N ARG A 459 28.54 4.15 2.32
CA ARG A 459 29.14 3.98 3.64
C ARG A 459 28.51 4.92 4.66
N ARG A 460 28.01 4.35 5.76
CA ARG A 460 27.47 5.10 6.91
C ARG A 460 27.54 4.29 8.21
N THR A 461 27.61 5.00 9.34
CA THR A 461 27.61 4.40 10.68
C THR A 461 26.34 4.69 11.48
N THR A 462 25.39 5.44 10.90
CA THR A 462 24.11 5.79 11.56
C THR A 462 23.07 4.71 11.34
N GLN A 463 22.14 4.56 12.28
CA GLN A 463 21.03 3.60 12.22
C GLN A 463 19.75 4.17 11.56
N ASP A 464 19.82 5.39 11.01
CA ASP A 464 18.67 6.01 10.36
C ASP A 464 18.39 5.32 9.01
N TRP A 465 17.42 4.41 9.01
CA TRP A 465 17.00 3.68 7.82
C TRP A 465 16.45 4.64 6.77
N THR A 466 16.89 4.45 5.53
CA THR A 466 16.42 5.17 4.34
C THR A 466 15.53 4.26 3.50
N PRO A 467 14.63 4.80 2.66
CA PRO A 467 13.77 3.98 1.81
C PRO A 467 14.52 2.99 0.91
N ALA A 468 15.74 3.32 0.47
CA ALA A 468 16.56 2.44 -0.37
C ALA A 468 17.19 1.26 0.41
N ASP A 469 17.22 1.29 1.74
CA ASP A 469 17.70 0.16 2.55
C ASP A 469 16.63 -0.91 2.75
N ILE A 470 15.34 -0.54 2.66
CA ILE A 470 14.21 -1.44 2.90
C ILE A 470 14.24 -2.65 1.94
N PRO A 471 14.47 -2.48 0.63
CA PRO A 471 14.69 -3.61 -0.28
C PRO A 471 15.91 -4.47 0.07
N LEU A 472 16.98 -3.87 0.63
CA LEU A 472 18.18 -4.61 1.04
C LEU A 472 17.90 -5.49 2.26
N LEU A 473 17.13 -4.96 3.22
CA LEU A 473 16.68 -5.72 4.39
C LEU A 473 15.78 -6.89 3.99
N ASP A 474 14.87 -6.69 3.03
CA ASP A 474 14.04 -7.78 2.51
C ASP A 474 14.86 -8.83 1.75
N GLU A 475 15.82 -8.42 0.91
CA GLU A 475 16.72 -9.36 0.22
C GLU A 475 17.62 -10.12 1.21
N ALA A 476 18.15 -9.44 2.22
CA ALA A 476 18.90 -10.07 3.30
C ALA A 476 18.06 -11.10 4.05
N ALA A 477 16.78 -10.82 4.31
CA ALA A 477 15.88 -11.78 4.94
C ALA A 477 15.67 -13.05 4.09
N GLU A 478 15.63 -12.94 2.77
CA GLU A 478 15.57 -14.10 1.86
C GLU A 478 16.88 -14.91 1.88
N LEU A 479 18.03 -14.24 1.85
CA LEU A 479 19.35 -14.89 1.86
C LEU A 479 19.66 -15.58 3.19
N LEU A 480 19.22 -14.98 4.29
CA LEU A 480 19.42 -15.52 5.63
C LEU A 480 18.41 -16.61 5.95
N GLY A 481 17.16 -16.46 5.51
CA GLY A 481 16.05 -17.32 5.92
C GLY A 481 15.65 -17.08 7.37
N PHE A 482 14.37 -17.34 7.65
CA PHE A 482 13.84 -17.31 9.00
C PHE A 482 13.87 -18.73 9.57
N ASP A 483 14.71 -18.96 10.56
CA ASP A 483 14.73 -20.23 11.30
C ASP A 483 13.63 -20.19 12.38
N ASP A 484 12.42 -20.56 11.98
CA ASP A 484 11.29 -20.76 12.86
C ASP A 484 11.31 -22.14 13.53
N SER A 485 12.37 -22.96 13.40
CA SER A 485 12.39 -24.31 13.97
C SER A 485 12.17 -24.31 15.48
N ALA A 486 12.75 -23.33 16.19
CA ALA A 486 12.55 -23.14 17.62
C ALA A 486 11.10 -22.69 17.95
N GLN A 487 10.52 -21.84 17.11
CA GLN A 487 9.14 -21.38 17.24
C GLN A 487 8.16 -22.52 16.97
N ARG A 488 8.31 -23.24 15.85
CA ARG A 488 7.55 -24.45 15.51
C ARG A 488 7.67 -25.53 16.59
N ALA A 489 8.86 -25.73 17.16
CA ALA A 489 9.05 -26.66 18.27
C ALA A 489 8.40 -26.18 19.59
N ALA A 490 8.27 -24.86 19.80
CA ALA A 490 7.51 -24.30 20.92
C ALA A 490 6.01 -24.46 20.69
N GLU A 491 5.51 -24.09 19.51
CA GLU A 491 4.11 -24.22 19.09
C GLU A 491 3.65 -25.69 19.14
N GLU A 492 4.48 -26.63 18.68
CA GLU A 492 4.18 -28.07 18.74
C GLU A 492 4.18 -28.58 20.19
N ARG A 493 5.10 -28.11 21.04
CA ARG A 493 5.08 -28.44 22.49
C ARG A 493 3.82 -27.89 23.15
N GLU A 494 3.43 -26.67 22.85
CA GLU A 494 2.18 -26.09 23.35
C GLU A 494 0.96 -26.83 22.81
N ARG A 495 0.95 -27.21 21.53
CA ARG A 495 -0.11 -28.04 20.92
C ARG A 495 -0.22 -29.37 21.63
N GLN A 496 0.89 -30.05 21.89
CA GLN A 496 0.91 -31.30 22.65
C GLN A 496 0.43 -31.10 24.09
N GLN A 497 0.80 -30.01 24.76
CA GLN A 497 0.29 -29.66 26.09
C GLN A 497 -1.22 -29.39 26.08
N ARG A 498 -1.74 -28.70 25.05
CA ARG A 498 -3.18 -28.45 24.87
C ARG A 498 -3.96 -29.74 24.62
N ILE A 499 -3.46 -30.63 23.76
CA ILE A 499 -4.06 -31.94 23.52
C ILE A 499 -4.07 -32.76 24.81
N ALA A 500 -2.95 -32.79 25.55
CA ALA A 500 -2.88 -33.50 26.83
C ALA A 500 -3.82 -32.90 27.89
N TYR A 501 -3.98 -31.57 27.91
CA TYR A 501 -4.95 -30.90 28.78
C TYR A 501 -6.40 -31.24 28.39
N ALA A 502 -6.75 -31.20 27.10
CA ALA A 502 -8.06 -31.56 26.59
C ALA A 502 -8.40 -33.03 26.88
N GLN A 503 -7.43 -33.94 26.74
CA GLN A 503 -7.55 -35.34 27.18
C GLN A 503 -7.85 -35.42 28.69
N GLY A 504 -7.09 -34.72 29.54
CA GLY A 504 -7.32 -34.71 30.99
C GLY A 504 -8.70 -34.16 31.39
N VAL A 505 -9.25 -33.19 30.66
CA VAL A 505 -10.61 -32.66 30.88
C VAL A 505 -11.69 -33.69 30.48
N LEU A 506 -11.51 -34.38 29.35
CA LEU A 506 -12.41 -35.46 28.93
C LEU A 506 -12.38 -36.64 29.92
N ASP A 507 -11.20 -37.01 30.41
CA ASP A 507 -11.02 -38.07 31.40
C ASP A 507 -11.67 -37.73 32.76
N LEU A 508 -11.57 -36.48 33.21
CA LEU A 508 -12.25 -36.00 34.42
C LEU A 508 -13.77 -36.06 34.28
N SER A 509 -14.31 -35.77 33.09
CA SER A 509 -15.74 -35.86 32.80
C SER A 509 -16.24 -37.32 32.79
N GLN A 510 -15.43 -38.27 32.33
CA GLN A 510 -15.74 -39.71 32.41
C GLN A 510 -15.63 -40.25 33.84
N GLY A 511 -14.67 -39.76 34.63
CA GLY A 511 -14.49 -40.17 36.03
C GLY A 511 -15.62 -39.73 36.97
N SER A 512 -16.39 -38.71 36.61
CA SER A 512 -17.53 -38.22 37.40
C SER A 512 -18.82 -39.02 37.27
N GLU A 513 -18.90 -40.04 36.41
CA GLU A 513 -20.10 -40.89 36.27
C GLU A 513 -20.14 -42.10 37.23
N SER A 514 -19.09 -42.33 38.04
CA SER A 514 -18.98 -43.61 38.76
C SER A 514 -19.72 -43.72 40.11
N TYR A 515 -20.48 -42.72 40.57
CA TYR A 515 -21.32 -42.88 41.77
C TYR A 515 -22.61 -42.06 41.68
N GLU A 516 -23.73 -42.75 41.92
CA GLU A 516 -25.12 -42.26 41.95
C GLU A 516 -25.79 -42.23 40.57
N PHE A 517 -26.42 -43.35 40.18
CA PHE A 517 -27.80 -43.46 39.64
C PHE A 517 -28.00 -44.89 39.08
N GLU A 518 -28.29 -45.86 39.96
CA GLU A 518 -29.09 -47.02 39.55
C GLU A 518 -30.55 -46.55 39.42
N ASP A 519 -31.23 -46.96 38.36
CA ASP A 519 -32.63 -46.68 37.97
C ASP A 519 -32.93 -45.38 37.18
N MET A 520 -32.68 -45.39 35.88
CA MET A 520 -33.70 -45.20 34.82
C MET A 520 -33.06 -45.15 33.43
N GLU A 521 -33.68 -45.82 32.45
CA GLU A 521 -33.38 -45.72 31.02
C GLU A 521 -33.51 -44.27 30.52
N ASN A 522 -32.39 -43.54 30.46
CA ASN A 522 -32.17 -42.42 29.56
C ASN A 522 -30.70 -42.43 29.15
N GLU A 523 -30.44 -42.88 27.93
CA GLU A 523 -29.15 -42.80 27.26
C GLU A 523 -28.94 -41.32 26.87
N PHE A 524 -28.53 -40.48 27.82
CA PHE A 524 -28.06 -39.13 27.51
C PHE A 524 -26.72 -39.26 26.78
N LEU A 525 -26.68 -38.86 25.51
CA LEU A 525 -25.43 -38.63 24.78
C LEU A 525 -24.55 -37.66 25.57
N ALA A 526 -23.52 -38.18 26.22
CA ALA A 526 -22.55 -37.38 26.95
C ALA A 526 -21.58 -36.71 25.95
N ALA A 527 -21.09 -35.51 26.29
CA ALA A 527 -20.28 -34.68 25.38
C ALA A 527 -18.99 -35.35 24.87
N HIS A 528 -18.54 -36.44 25.51
CA HIS A 528 -17.36 -37.22 25.14
C HIS A 528 -17.60 -38.19 23.96
N ASP A 529 -18.85 -38.51 23.60
CA ASP A 529 -19.17 -39.42 22.50
C ASP A 529 -19.14 -38.75 21.10
N ILE A 530 -19.02 -37.41 21.05
CA ILE A 530 -19.10 -36.62 19.81
C ILE A 530 -17.77 -35.88 19.49
N ILE A 531 -16.91 -35.63 20.49
CA ILE A 531 -15.76 -34.74 20.36
C ILE A 531 -14.50 -35.46 20.84
N ASP A 532 -13.55 -35.68 19.93
CA ASP A 532 -12.20 -36.15 20.27
C ASP A 532 -11.34 -34.99 20.82
N ALA A 533 -10.27 -35.34 21.54
CA ALA A 533 -9.39 -34.36 22.17
C ALA A 533 -8.68 -33.45 21.16
N GLU A 534 -8.45 -33.91 19.93
CA GLU A 534 -7.85 -33.11 18.85
C GLU A 534 -8.81 -32.01 18.39
N ARG A 535 -10.07 -32.33 18.09
CA ARG A 535 -11.13 -31.36 17.73
C ARG A 535 -11.45 -30.41 18.87
N MET A 536 -11.32 -30.84 20.13
CA MET A 536 -11.47 -29.95 21.28
C MET A 536 -10.30 -28.96 21.41
N ALA A 537 -9.08 -29.41 21.09
CA ALA A 537 -7.89 -28.56 21.05
C ALA A 537 -7.89 -27.61 19.83
N GLU A 538 -8.35 -28.06 18.65
CA GLU A 538 -8.49 -27.25 17.44
C GLU A 538 -9.50 -26.11 17.61
N ARG A 539 -10.58 -26.31 18.37
CA ARG A 539 -11.52 -25.23 18.72
C ARG A 539 -10.92 -24.15 19.63
N GLN A 540 -9.77 -24.44 20.25
CA GLN A 540 -9.00 -23.46 21.02
C GLN A 540 -7.84 -22.85 20.23
N GLU A 541 -7.71 -23.11 18.92
CA GLU A 541 -6.82 -22.29 18.09
C GLU A 541 -7.29 -20.83 18.18
N GLU A 542 -6.37 -19.96 18.60
CA GLU A 542 -6.57 -18.51 18.53
C GLU A 542 -6.75 -18.14 17.06
N ALA A 543 -8.00 -18.03 16.63
CA ALA A 543 -8.31 -17.46 15.34
C ALA A 543 -7.83 -16.00 15.36
N ASP A 544 -6.83 -15.68 14.55
CA ASP A 544 -6.33 -14.32 14.43
C ASP A 544 -7.40 -13.45 13.73
N HIS A 545 -8.13 -12.66 14.54
CA HIS A 545 -9.24 -11.81 14.08
C HIS A 545 -8.79 -10.49 13.45
N ARG A 546 -7.49 -10.25 13.36
CA ARG A 546 -6.95 -9.12 12.60
C ARG A 546 -7.41 -9.19 11.15
N SER A 547 -7.71 -8.03 10.57
CA SER A 547 -8.05 -7.93 9.15
C SER A 547 -6.91 -8.50 8.29
N ALA A 548 -7.21 -8.89 7.04
CA ALA A 548 -6.16 -9.35 6.13
C ALA A 548 -5.04 -8.30 5.95
N ALA A 549 -5.37 -7.01 6.02
CA ALA A 549 -4.39 -5.92 5.97
C ALA A 549 -3.50 -5.87 7.22
N GLU A 550 -4.07 -6.03 8.42
CA GLU A 550 -3.32 -6.02 9.68
C GLU A 550 -2.38 -7.23 9.81
N ARG A 551 -2.83 -8.42 9.39
CA ARG A 551 -1.97 -9.62 9.35
C ARG A 551 -0.85 -9.44 8.34
N ALA A 552 -1.17 -8.93 7.16
CA ALA A 552 -0.19 -8.64 6.11
C ALA A 552 0.85 -7.59 6.53
N ALA A 553 0.46 -6.58 7.32
CA ALA A 553 1.37 -5.55 7.81
C ALA A 553 2.43 -6.10 8.77
N ALA A 554 2.10 -7.15 9.52
CA ALA A 554 3.01 -7.81 10.46
C ALA A 554 3.86 -8.92 9.81
N ASP A 555 3.45 -9.42 8.64
CA ASP A 555 4.06 -10.58 7.99
C ASP A 555 4.82 -10.21 6.70
N ARG A 556 6.13 -10.43 6.71
CA ARG A 556 7.00 -10.18 5.55
C ARG A 556 6.79 -11.20 4.43
N THR A 557 6.32 -12.39 4.75
CA THR A 557 6.09 -13.47 3.77
C THR A 557 4.70 -13.41 3.14
N TRP A 558 3.87 -12.45 3.57
CA TRP A 558 2.51 -12.30 3.09
C TRP A 558 2.44 -12.10 1.57
N ALA A 559 1.63 -12.93 0.91
CA ALA A 559 1.37 -12.87 -0.52
C ALA A 559 0.03 -12.18 -0.81
N PHE A 560 0.10 -10.95 -1.31
CA PHE A 560 -1.09 -10.17 -1.66
C PHE A 560 -1.80 -10.73 -2.89
N GLY A 561 -3.13 -10.61 -2.90
CA GLY A 561 -3.95 -11.04 -4.04
C GLY A 561 -3.89 -10.06 -5.21
N HIS A 562 -3.63 -8.78 -4.92
CA HIS A 562 -3.39 -7.73 -5.90
C HIS A 562 -2.47 -6.66 -5.30
N VAL A 563 -1.60 -6.07 -6.13
CA VAL A 563 -0.73 -4.95 -5.74
C VAL A 563 -0.95 -3.78 -6.67
N ILE A 564 -1.24 -2.61 -6.10
CA ILE A 564 -1.28 -1.34 -6.82
C ILE A 564 -0.05 -0.53 -6.43
N VAL A 565 0.63 0.02 -7.42
CA VAL A 565 1.79 0.89 -7.20
C VAL A 565 1.50 2.21 -7.90
N ASP A 566 1.39 3.29 -7.13
CA ASP A 566 1.32 4.64 -7.67
C ASP A 566 2.72 5.26 -7.77
N GLU A 567 2.90 6.16 -8.74
CA GLU A 567 4.21 6.70 -9.14
C GLU A 567 5.28 5.60 -9.33
N ALA A 568 4.86 4.48 -9.94
CA ALA A 568 5.66 3.26 -10.05
C ALA A 568 7.00 3.45 -10.78
N GLN A 569 7.15 4.52 -11.58
CA GLN A 569 8.41 4.88 -12.24
C GLN A 569 9.52 5.30 -11.27
N GLU A 570 9.19 5.68 -10.03
CA GLU A 570 10.15 6.11 -9.01
C GLU A 570 10.81 4.92 -8.29
N LEU A 571 10.24 3.72 -8.42
CA LEU A 571 10.76 2.55 -7.74
C LEU A 571 12.05 2.05 -8.38
N SER A 572 13.00 1.67 -7.53
CA SER A 572 14.26 1.04 -7.91
C SER A 572 14.09 -0.43 -8.30
N GLU A 573 15.07 -0.99 -9.01
CA GLU A 573 15.06 -2.39 -9.41
C GLU A 573 14.96 -3.34 -8.20
N MET A 574 15.63 -3.01 -7.09
CA MET A 574 15.53 -3.74 -5.83
C MET A 574 14.13 -3.64 -5.19
N ALA A 575 13.50 -2.46 -5.22
CA ALA A 575 12.12 -2.31 -4.74
C ALA A 575 11.14 -3.16 -5.56
N TRP A 576 11.35 -3.27 -6.88
CA TRP A 576 10.58 -4.17 -7.73
C TRP A 576 10.79 -5.65 -7.38
N ARG A 577 12.03 -6.08 -7.07
CA ARG A 577 12.29 -7.46 -6.60
C ARG A 577 11.46 -7.78 -5.35
N LEU A 578 11.44 -6.87 -4.38
CA LEU A 578 10.62 -6.98 -3.18
C LEU A 578 9.14 -7.11 -3.54
N LEU A 579 8.57 -6.18 -4.32
CA LEU A 579 7.14 -6.20 -4.65
C LEU A 579 6.74 -7.44 -5.46
N MET A 580 7.63 -7.95 -6.30
CA MET A 580 7.43 -9.18 -7.04
C MET A 580 7.40 -10.41 -6.12
N ARG A 581 8.12 -10.42 -4.98
CA ARG A 581 7.94 -11.46 -3.94
C ARG A 581 6.58 -11.36 -3.26
N ARG A 582 6.11 -10.13 -3.01
CA ARG A 582 4.81 -9.84 -2.37
C ARG A 582 3.60 -10.15 -3.26
N CYS A 583 3.78 -10.27 -4.58
CA CYS A 583 2.74 -10.65 -5.53
C CYS A 583 3.16 -11.80 -6.46
N PRO A 584 3.16 -13.06 -5.98
CA PRO A 584 3.53 -14.21 -6.80
C PRO A 584 2.62 -14.44 -8.02
N THR A 585 1.34 -14.05 -7.91
CA THR A 585 0.35 -14.18 -8.99
C THR A 585 0.53 -13.15 -10.11
N ARG A 586 1.44 -12.17 -9.94
CA ARG A 586 1.66 -11.05 -10.87
C ARG A 586 0.39 -10.25 -11.18
N SER A 587 -0.56 -10.24 -10.25
CA SER A 587 -1.82 -9.48 -10.28
C SER A 587 -1.50 -8.05 -9.83
N MET A 588 -1.14 -7.17 -10.77
CA MET A 588 -0.62 -5.84 -10.44
C MET A 588 -1.23 -4.73 -11.29
N THR A 589 -1.49 -3.58 -10.67
CA THR A 589 -1.86 -2.33 -11.36
C THR A 589 -0.77 -1.29 -11.09
N LEU A 590 -0.01 -0.95 -12.12
CA LEU A 590 1.09 0.01 -12.04
C LEU A 590 0.63 1.32 -12.62
N VAL A 591 0.80 2.39 -11.87
CA VAL A 591 0.31 3.71 -12.24
C VAL A 591 1.46 4.69 -12.19
N GLY A 592 1.59 5.51 -13.23
CA GLY A 592 2.71 6.43 -13.28
C GLY A 592 2.83 7.24 -14.56
N ASP A 593 3.90 8.03 -14.59
CA ASP A 593 4.30 8.85 -15.73
C ASP A 593 5.83 8.83 -15.85
N PRO A 594 6.40 8.12 -16.83
CA PRO A 594 7.85 8.12 -17.05
C PRO A 594 8.45 9.52 -17.25
N ALA A 595 7.66 10.52 -17.68
CA ALA A 595 8.13 11.89 -17.82
C ALA A 595 8.30 12.63 -16.48
N GLN A 596 7.72 12.09 -15.39
CA GLN A 596 7.83 12.64 -14.03
C GLN A 596 8.94 11.97 -13.19
N THR A 597 9.72 11.04 -13.77
CA THR A 597 10.82 10.37 -13.05
C THR A 597 11.83 11.40 -12.55
N GLY A 598 11.94 11.53 -11.22
CA GLY A 598 12.87 12.43 -10.54
C GLY A 598 13.90 11.71 -9.66
N ASP A 599 13.68 10.44 -9.34
CA ASP A 599 14.64 9.61 -8.63
C ASP A 599 15.73 9.06 -9.58
N GLU A 600 17.01 9.22 -9.22
CA GLU A 600 18.14 8.65 -9.94
C GLU A 600 18.14 7.12 -9.90
N ALA A 601 17.52 6.52 -8.87
CA ALA A 601 17.32 5.08 -8.75
C ALA A 601 16.10 4.58 -9.57
N GLY A 602 15.27 5.50 -10.09
CA GLY A 602 14.08 5.18 -10.87
C GLY A 602 14.42 4.63 -12.26
N CYS A 603 13.61 3.68 -12.76
CA CYS A 603 13.96 2.94 -13.98
C CYS A 603 13.56 3.62 -15.30
N GLY A 604 12.76 4.71 -15.27
CA GLY A 604 12.40 5.56 -16.43
C GLY A 604 11.72 4.88 -17.63
N SER A 605 11.51 3.57 -17.59
CA SER A 605 10.95 2.76 -18.68
C SER A 605 10.24 1.52 -18.14
N TRP A 606 8.97 1.35 -18.48
CA TRP A 606 8.18 0.18 -18.09
C TRP A 606 8.77 -1.13 -18.60
N LYS A 607 9.30 -1.15 -19.82
CA LYS A 607 9.90 -2.36 -20.39
C LYS A 607 11.10 -2.80 -19.56
N ARG A 608 11.99 -1.88 -19.20
CA ARG A 608 13.15 -2.19 -18.36
C ARG A 608 12.73 -2.76 -17.00
N ILE A 609 11.69 -2.18 -16.39
CA ILE A 609 11.15 -2.62 -15.10
C ILE A 609 10.58 -4.05 -15.17
N LEU A 610 9.81 -4.34 -16.22
CA LEU A 610 8.94 -5.53 -16.27
C LEU A 610 9.55 -6.72 -17.00
N ASP A 611 10.50 -6.49 -17.91
CA ASP A 611 11.12 -7.55 -18.72
C ASP A 611 11.66 -8.72 -17.88
N PRO A 612 12.37 -8.51 -16.74
CA PRO A 612 12.88 -9.61 -15.92
C PRO A 612 11.80 -10.50 -15.29
N TYR A 613 10.57 -10.00 -15.14
CA TYR A 613 9.53 -10.67 -14.36
C TYR A 613 8.40 -11.22 -15.23
N VAL A 614 8.00 -10.47 -16.25
CA VAL A 614 6.84 -10.81 -17.09
C VAL A 614 7.16 -10.74 -18.59
N GLY A 615 8.35 -10.27 -18.99
CA GLY A 615 8.66 -10.02 -20.40
C GLY A 615 7.67 -9.02 -20.99
N ASP A 616 7.16 -9.33 -22.19
CA ASP A 616 6.13 -8.53 -22.87
C ASP A 616 4.69 -8.84 -22.39
N ARG A 617 4.49 -9.64 -21.34
CA ARG A 617 3.16 -10.07 -20.85
C ARG A 617 2.53 -9.05 -19.88
N TYR A 618 2.43 -7.80 -20.31
CA TYR A 618 1.73 -6.75 -19.59
C TYR A 618 0.86 -5.93 -20.55
N GLU A 619 -0.24 -5.39 -20.05
CA GLU A 619 -1.10 -4.47 -20.81
C GLU A 619 -0.71 -3.03 -20.49
N LEU A 620 -0.46 -2.21 -21.52
CA LEU A 620 -0.20 -0.78 -21.36
C LEU A 620 -1.38 0.03 -21.87
N VAL A 621 -1.99 0.80 -20.99
CA VAL A 621 -3.08 1.74 -21.31
C VAL A 621 -2.60 3.15 -21.03
N ARG A 622 -2.81 4.06 -22.00
CA ARG A 622 -2.43 5.47 -21.88
C ARG A 622 -3.65 6.36 -21.69
N LEU A 623 -3.63 7.19 -20.65
CA LEU A 623 -4.63 8.25 -20.43
C LEU A 623 -4.15 9.55 -21.07
N GLY A 624 -4.85 9.99 -22.11
CA GLY A 624 -4.46 11.14 -22.94
C GLY A 624 -5.11 12.47 -22.56
N VAL A 625 -6.18 12.45 -21.76
CA VAL A 625 -6.99 13.64 -21.47
C VAL A 625 -6.77 14.11 -20.03
N ASN A 626 -6.41 15.38 -19.87
CA ASN A 626 -6.20 16.03 -18.60
C ASN A 626 -7.41 16.91 -18.25
N TYR A 627 -8.04 16.60 -17.11
CA TYR A 627 -9.24 17.28 -16.62
C TYR A 627 -8.95 18.23 -15.45
N ARG A 628 -7.74 18.20 -14.88
CA ARG A 628 -7.42 18.88 -13.61
C ARG A 628 -6.46 20.05 -13.73
N THR A 629 -5.49 20.01 -14.65
CA THR A 629 -4.51 21.08 -14.83
C THR A 629 -4.89 21.94 -16.05
N PRO A 630 -5.06 23.27 -15.93
CA PRO A 630 -5.44 24.13 -17.05
C PRO A 630 -4.45 24.06 -18.22
N ALA A 631 -4.96 24.25 -19.44
CA ALA A 631 -4.16 24.26 -20.66
C ALA A 631 -3.00 25.26 -20.60
N GLU A 632 -3.21 26.44 -20.02
CA GLU A 632 -2.19 27.50 -19.88
C GLU A 632 -1.02 27.08 -18.99
N ILE A 633 -1.29 26.32 -17.93
CA ILE A 633 -0.26 25.79 -17.03
C ILE A 633 0.46 24.61 -17.69
N MET A 634 -0.29 23.72 -18.34
CA MET A 634 0.27 22.55 -19.01
C MET A 634 1.18 22.94 -20.18
N GLU A 635 0.81 23.98 -20.94
CA GLU A 635 1.65 24.54 -22.02
C GLU A 635 3.03 24.98 -21.49
N LEU A 636 3.05 25.72 -20.38
CA LEU A 636 4.29 26.16 -19.74
C LEU A 636 5.11 24.99 -19.21
N ALA A 637 4.47 24.03 -18.53
CA ALA A 637 5.14 22.86 -17.99
C ALA A 637 5.73 21.97 -19.09
N ALA A 638 5.00 21.75 -20.19
CA ALA A 638 5.48 20.99 -21.33
C ALA A 638 6.69 21.64 -22.02
N ALA A 639 6.78 22.97 -22.03
CA ALA A 639 7.95 23.68 -22.56
C ALA A 639 9.24 23.36 -21.80
N VAL A 640 9.16 23.15 -20.48
CA VAL A 640 10.30 22.74 -19.64
C VAL A 640 10.84 21.37 -20.08
N LEU A 641 9.95 20.39 -20.27
CA LEU A 641 10.37 19.06 -20.71
C LEU A 641 10.83 19.04 -22.16
N ARG A 642 10.17 19.77 -23.06
CA ARG A 642 10.57 19.88 -24.48
C ARG A 642 11.96 20.46 -24.68
N ALA A 643 12.43 21.29 -23.73
CA ALA A 643 13.78 21.82 -23.76
C ALA A 643 14.86 20.72 -23.68
N ARG A 644 14.55 19.57 -23.07
CA ARG A 644 15.44 18.38 -23.05
C ARG A 644 14.98 17.26 -24.00
N HIS A 645 13.66 17.10 -24.16
CA HIS A 645 13.03 16.05 -24.97
C HIS A 645 12.08 16.68 -25.99
N PRO A 646 12.56 17.14 -27.16
CA PRO A 646 11.73 17.88 -28.13
C PRO A 646 10.47 17.15 -28.60
N GLY A 647 10.47 15.81 -28.58
CA GLY A 647 9.31 14.98 -28.93
C GLY A 647 8.29 14.74 -27.81
N PHE A 648 8.40 15.41 -26.66
CA PHE A 648 7.46 15.25 -25.56
C PHE A 648 6.07 15.84 -25.91
N GLU A 649 5.05 14.99 -25.79
CA GLU A 649 3.64 15.35 -25.96
C GLU A 649 2.93 15.30 -24.60
N PRO A 650 2.47 16.45 -24.06
CA PRO A 650 1.68 16.47 -22.84
C PRO A 650 0.25 15.96 -23.08
N PRO A 651 -0.47 15.54 -22.03
CA PRO A 651 -1.89 15.22 -22.16
C PRO A 651 -2.69 16.44 -22.60
N SER A 652 -3.78 16.20 -23.34
CA SER A 652 -4.68 17.24 -23.83
C SER A 652 -5.52 17.80 -22.68
N SER A 653 -5.28 19.06 -22.30
CA SER A 653 -6.07 19.76 -21.30
C SER A 653 -7.42 20.20 -21.88
N VAL A 654 -8.53 19.70 -21.32
CA VAL A 654 -9.88 20.16 -21.72
C VAL A 654 -10.30 21.45 -21.01
N ARG A 655 -9.59 21.83 -19.94
CA ARG A 655 -9.90 23.03 -19.15
C ARG A 655 -8.99 24.19 -19.49
N SER A 656 -9.56 25.39 -19.52
CA SER A 656 -8.86 26.68 -19.60
C SER A 656 -9.39 27.60 -18.50
N THR A 657 -8.49 28.32 -17.82
CA THR A 657 -8.89 29.33 -16.82
C THR A 657 -8.86 30.75 -17.39
N GLY A 658 -8.34 30.93 -18.60
CA GLY A 658 -8.08 32.24 -19.21
C GLY A 658 -7.00 33.05 -18.47
N ARG A 659 -6.32 32.45 -17.48
CA ARG A 659 -5.30 33.08 -16.65
C ARG A 659 -3.95 32.46 -16.94
N ARG A 660 -3.04 33.24 -17.54
CA ARG A 660 -1.67 32.79 -17.75
C ARG A 660 -0.86 32.75 -16.44
N PRO A 661 0.09 31.81 -16.30
CA PRO A 661 1.03 31.78 -15.18
C PRO A 661 1.76 33.12 -15.04
N ARG A 662 1.95 33.58 -13.80
CA ARG A 662 2.68 34.83 -13.51
C ARG A 662 4.13 34.51 -13.18
N VAL A 663 5.06 35.18 -13.85
CA VAL A 663 6.49 35.07 -13.55
C VAL A 663 6.98 36.39 -12.98
N ARG A 664 7.66 36.36 -11.84
CA ARG A 664 8.14 37.55 -11.14
C ARG A 664 9.61 37.38 -10.75
N GLN A 665 10.45 38.25 -11.31
CA GLN A 665 11.82 38.44 -10.86
C GLN A 665 11.86 39.37 -9.63
N THR A 666 12.74 39.13 -8.68
CA THR A 666 12.86 39.94 -7.46
C THR A 666 14.24 39.83 -6.82
N ASP A 667 14.63 40.84 -6.04
CA ASP A 667 15.82 40.80 -5.18
C ASP A 667 15.48 40.40 -3.73
N ASP A 668 14.20 40.46 -3.33
CA ASP A 668 13.69 40.02 -2.03
C ASP A 668 12.77 38.81 -2.21
N LEU A 669 13.39 37.63 -2.24
CA LEU A 669 12.69 36.37 -2.50
C LEU A 669 11.58 36.10 -1.48
N ALA A 670 11.89 36.23 -0.18
CA ALA A 670 10.95 35.91 0.89
C ALA A 670 9.77 36.89 0.93
N GLY A 671 10.03 38.20 0.81
CA GLY A 671 8.97 39.20 0.75
C GLY A 671 8.11 39.05 -0.51
N ALA A 672 8.72 38.67 -1.65
CA ALA A 672 7.99 38.41 -2.88
C ALA A 672 7.07 37.20 -2.81
N VAL A 673 7.54 36.09 -2.23
CA VAL A 673 6.72 34.89 -2.00
C VAL A 673 5.60 35.22 -1.03
N ALA A 674 5.88 35.90 0.08
CA ALA A 674 4.86 36.30 1.04
C ALA A 674 3.79 37.21 0.42
N GLU A 675 4.19 38.13 -0.46
CA GLU A 675 3.25 38.97 -1.21
C GLU A 675 2.45 38.15 -2.24
N ALA A 676 3.10 37.25 -2.98
CA ALA A 676 2.42 36.37 -3.93
C ALA A 676 1.39 35.45 -3.22
N VAL A 677 1.71 34.96 -2.01
CA VAL A 677 0.77 34.21 -1.16
C VAL A 677 -0.38 35.11 -0.73
N ARG A 678 -0.14 36.35 -0.27
CA ARG A 678 -1.21 37.28 0.11
C ARG A 678 -2.13 37.68 -1.04
N GLN A 679 -1.57 37.92 -2.23
CA GLN A 679 -2.33 38.30 -3.42
C GLN A 679 -3.09 37.13 -4.03
N SER A 680 -2.48 35.94 -3.99
CA SER A 680 -3.06 34.73 -4.58
C SER A 680 -3.94 33.96 -3.60
N ALA A 681 -3.91 34.28 -2.30
CA ALA A 681 -4.93 33.86 -1.34
C ALA A 681 -6.25 34.59 -1.67
N PRO A 682 -7.19 33.97 -2.40
CA PRO A 682 -8.37 34.66 -2.88
C PRO A 682 -9.36 34.86 -1.72
N ALA A 683 -10.39 35.69 -1.93
CA ALA A 683 -11.53 35.81 -1.02
C ALA A 683 -12.15 34.44 -0.60
N ARG A 684 -12.06 33.40 -1.44
CA ARG A 684 -12.52 32.03 -1.15
C ARG A 684 -11.67 31.23 -0.15
N VAL A 685 -10.40 31.59 0.02
CA VAL A 685 -9.56 31.03 1.10
C VAL A 685 -10.00 31.58 2.46
N ARG A 686 -10.51 32.81 2.50
CA ARG A 686 -11.12 33.41 3.71
C ARG A 686 -12.48 32.79 4.08
N GLU A 687 -13.14 32.13 3.13
CA GLU A 687 -14.40 31.38 3.32
C GLU A 687 -14.16 29.87 3.57
N GLY A 688 -12.91 29.43 3.65
CA GLY A 688 -12.53 28.07 4.09
C GLY A 688 -12.34 27.00 2.99
N GLY A 689 -12.29 27.36 1.70
CA GLY A 689 -12.43 26.37 0.61
C GLY A 689 -11.19 25.99 -0.22
N GLY A 690 -10.09 26.77 -0.24
CA GLY A 690 -8.98 26.56 -1.20
C GLY A 690 -7.60 26.28 -0.57
N ARG A 691 -6.73 25.54 -1.26
CA ARG A 691 -5.34 25.24 -0.82
C ARG A 691 -4.28 25.90 -1.69
N LEU A 692 -3.22 26.41 -1.06
CA LEU A 692 -2.06 27.02 -1.72
C LEU A 692 -0.78 26.29 -1.32
N ALA A 693 0.04 25.91 -2.30
CA ALA A 693 1.38 25.38 -2.06
C ALA A 693 2.46 26.35 -2.51
N VAL A 694 3.48 26.48 -1.69
CA VAL A 694 4.77 27.07 -2.05
C VAL A 694 5.74 25.91 -2.25
N ILE A 695 6.26 25.74 -3.46
CA ILE A 695 7.22 24.68 -3.78
C ILE A 695 8.60 25.32 -3.98
N ALA A 696 9.55 24.95 -3.12
CA ALA A 696 10.86 25.58 -3.05
C ALA A 696 11.97 24.56 -2.72
N PRO A 697 13.23 24.83 -3.12
CA PRO A 697 14.38 24.05 -2.70
C PRO A 697 14.53 24.04 -1.17
N ARG A 698 14.91 22.89 -0.59
CA ARG A 698 15.05 22.70 0.87
C ARG A 698 15.87 23.78 1.58
N PRO A 699 17.01 24.27 1.06
CA PRO A 699 17.79 25.31 1.73
C PRO A 699 17.05 26.63 1.96
N LEU A 700 15.98 26.89 1.20
CA LEU A 700 15.19 28.12 1.29
C LEU A 700 14.03 28.00 2.28
N HIS A 701 13.73 26.81 2.78
CA HIS A 701 12.50 26.56 3.55
C HIS A 701 12.44 27.38 4.83
N GLU A 702 13.53 27.46 5.59
CA GLU A 702 13.60 28.24 6.83
C GLU A 702 13.32 29.73 6.61
N VAL A 703 13.94 30.30 5.57
CA VAL A 703 13.79 31.73 5.23
C VAL A 703 12.37 32.03 4.73
N LEU A 704 11.80 31.15 3.92
CA LEU A 704 10.43 31.29 3.41
C LEU A 704 9.39 31.10 4.51
N ALA A 705 9.57 30.09 5.38
CA ALA A 705 8.66 29.84 6.51
C ALA A 705 8.63 31.04 7.48
N ALA A 706 9.78 31.67 7.75
CA ALA A 706 9.84 32.88 8.57
C ALA A 706 9.00 34.05 8.00
N ALA A 707 8.85 34.14 6.68
CA ALA A 707 8.06 35.16 6.00
C ALA A 707 6.57 34.77 5.82
N LEU A 708 6.20 33.52 6.10
CA LEU A 708 4.86 32.97 5.89
C LEU A 708 4.20 32.59 7.23
N PRO A 709 3.23 33.38 7.72
CA PRO A 709 2.59 33.12 9.01
C PRO A 709 1.91 31.75 9.07
N GLY A 710 2.24 30.94 10.08
CA GLY A 710 1.61 29.64 10.33
C GLY A 710 2.11 28.49 9.47
N VAL A 711 3.11 28.73 8.61
CA VAL A 711 3.80 27.71 7.82
C VAL A 711 5.03 27.24 8.59
N ARG A 712 5.33 25.94 8.55
CA ARG A 712 6.52 25.35 9.18
C ARG A 712 7.45 24.79 8.11
N ALA A 713 8.74 24.99 8.28
CA ALA A 713 9.76 24.21 7.58
C ALA A 713 9.87 22.84 8.27
N GLY A 714 9.90 21.75 7.50
CA GLY A 714 9.94 20.40 8.07
C GLY A 714 9.99 19.31 7.01
N GLU A 715 10.36 18.09 7.43
CA GLU A 715 10.33 16.90 6.57
C GLU A 715 8.91 16.37 6.34
N GLU A 716 8.01 16.58 7.32
CA GLU A 716 6.60 16.24 7.21
C GLU A 716 5.75 17.52 7.09
N PRO A 717 5.16 17.79 5.92
CA PRO A 717 4.32 18.97 5.72
C PRO A 717 2.94 18.78 6.35
N ASP A 718 2.47 19.80 7.08
CA ASP A 718 1.11 19.83 7.64
C ASP A 718 0.07 20.19 6.56
N LEU A 719 -0.46 19.18 5.88
CA LEU A 719 -1.47 19.33 4.82
C LEU A 719 -2.84 19.81 5.32
N THR A 720 -3.05 19.95 6.64
CA THR A 720 -4.28 20.53 7.19
C THR A 720 -4.33 22.06 7.05
N ARG A 721 -3.17 22.68 6.75
CA ARG A 721 -3.04 24.12 6.57
C ARG A 721 -3.49 24.56 5.19
N THR A 722 -4.01 25.78 5.14
CA THR A 722 -4.37 26.47 3.89
C THR A 722 -3.15 26.75 3.01
N VAL A 723 -2.02 27.11 3.62
CA VAL A 723 -0.75 27.36 2.95
C VAL A 723 0.25 26.32 3.41
N VAL A 724 0.85 25.61 2.47
CA VAL A 724 1.87 24.59 2.75
C VAL A 724 3.16 24.90 2.00
N LEU A 725 4.30 24.59 2.61
CA LEU A 725 5.62 24.73 2.01
C LEU A 725 6.19 23.33 1.79
N LEU A 726 6.60 23.05 0.55
CA LEU A 726 6.93 21.72 0.07
C LEU A 726 8.19 21.73 -0.79
N GLU A 727 8.89 20.61 -0.79
CA GLU A 727 9.83 20.23 -1.85
C GLU A 727 9.06 19.61 -3.02
N PRO A 728 9.61 19.64 -4.26
CA PRO A 728 8.94 19.02 -5.42
C PRO A 728 8.55 17.56 -5.19
N ARG A 729 9.41 16.78 -4.52
CA ARG A 729 9.17 15.36 -4.19
C ARG A 729 7.99 15.17 -3.23
N GLN A 730 7.86 16.03 -2.23
CA GLN A 730 6.73 16.00 -1.28
C GLN A 730 5.41 16.38 -1.94
N ALA A 731 5.45 17.16 -3.03
CA ALA A 731 4.26 17.55 -3.78
C ALA A 731 3.75 16.45 -4.74
N LYS A 732 4.52 15.37 -4.98
CA LYS A 732 4.09 14.25 -5.83
C LYS A 732 2.80 13.61 -5.31
N GLY A 733 1.89 13.28 -6.23
CA GLY A 733 0.56 12.76 -5.90
C GLY A 733 -0.42 13.76 -5.26
N LEU A 734 0.01 14.99 -4.94
CA LEU A 734 -0.85 16.04 -4.36
C LEU A 734 -1.32 17.04 -5.42
N GLU A 735 -2.35 17.83 -5.12
CA GLU A 735 -2.88 18.87 -5.99
C GLU A 735 -3.30 20.10 -5.17
N PHE A 736 -3.11 21.29 -5.73
CA PHE A 736 -3.40 22.57 -5.07
C PHE A 736 -4.11 23.53 -6.03
N ASP A 737 -5.01 24.37 -5.53
CA ASP A 737 -5.65 25.39 -6.38
C ASP A 737 -4.62 26.39 -6.88
N THR A 738 -3.74 26.81 -5.98
CA THR A 738 -2.66 27.73 -6.30
C THR A 738 -1.32 27.12 -5.97
N VAL A 739 -0.37 27.23 -6.89
CA VAL A 739 1.04 26.87 -6.65
C VAL A 739 1.92 28.07 -6.92
N ILE A 740 2.88 28.30 -6.03
CA ILE A 740 3.98 29.24 -6.22
C ILE A 740 5.28 28.43 -6.26
N VAL A 741 5.92 28.39 -7.43
CA VAL A 741 7.23 27.75 -7.60
C VAL A 741 8.33 28.78 -7.38
N VAL A 742 9.26 28.46 -6.49
CA VAL A 742 10.35 29.35 -6.07
C VAL A 742 11.68 28.81 -6.61
N GLU A 743 12.49 29.71 -7.17
CA GLU A 743 13.79 29.41 -7.79
C GLU A 743 13.74 28.21 -8.77
N PRO A 744 13.00 28.34 -9.89
CA PRO A 744 12.79 27.25 -10.83
C PRO A 744 14.08 26.67 -11.43
N ALA A 745 15.19 27.44 -11.42
CA ALA A 745 16.48 27.00 -11.96
C ALA A 745 17.23 26.03 -11.05
N ASP A 746 16.88 25.96 -9.77
CA ASP A 746 17.53 25.11 -8.77
C ASP A 746 16.86 23.72 -8.69
N HIS A 747 15.79 23.49 -9.44
CA HIS A 747 15.12 22.18 -9.53
C HIS A 747 15.59 21.42 -10.78
N GLU A 748 15.67 20.10 -10.66
CA GLU A 748 15.78 19.24 -11.85
C GLU A 748 14.53 19.40 -12.74
N PRO A 749 14.64 19.25 -14.08
CA PRO A 749 13.52 19.52 -14.99
C PRO A 749 12.27 18.68 -14.73
N SER A 750 12.41 17.43 -14.30
CA SER A 750 11.29 16.56 -13.95
C SER A 750 10.62 17.02 -12.66
N ASP A 751 11.40 17.38 -11.64
CA ASP A 751 10.90 17.97 -10.39
C ASP A 751 10.22 19.33 -10.63
N LEU A 752 10.76 20.16 -11.52
CA LEU A 752 10.12 21.40 -11.96
C LEU A 752 8.82 21.12 -12.70
N TYR A 753 8.79 20.14 -13.61
CA TYR A 753 7.56 19.73 -14.30
C TYR A 753 6.49 19.26 -13.31
N VAL A 754 6.87 18.46 -12.31
CA VAL A 754 5.99 18.05 -11.21
C VAL A 754 5.47 19.29 -10.48
N ALA A 755 6.35 20.19 -10.03
CA ALA A 755 5.99 21.38 -9.28
C ALA A 755 5.00 22.28 -10.04
N LEU A 756 5.24 22.53 -11.32
CA LEU A 756 4.36 23.35 -12.16
C LEU A 756 2.98 22.70 -12.38
N THR A 757 2.92 21.37 -12.50
CA THR A 757 1.69 20.66 -12.84
C THR A 757 0.76 20.38 -11.66
N ARG A 758 1.20 20.69 -10.43
CA ARG A 758 0.36 20.57 -9.22
C ARG A 758 -0.73 21.64 -9.11
N ALA A 759 -0.67 22.70 -9.91
CA ALA A 759 -1.65 23.78 -9.89
C ALA A 759 -2.93 23.44 -10.66
N THR A 760 -4.08 23.65 -10.03
CA THR A 760 -5.41 23.43 -10.62
C THR A 760 -6.21 24.73 -10.81
N GLN A 761 -5.66 25.92 -10.53
CA GLN A 761 -6.26 27.20 -10.94
C GLN A 761 -5.21 28.17 -11.45
N THR A 762 -4.27 28.50 -10.56
CA THR A 762 -3.31 29.58 -10.80
C THR A 762 -1.91 29.16 -10.42
N LEU A 763 -0.95 29.58 -11.24
CA LEU A 763 0.46 29.29 -11.06
C LEU A 763 1.25 30.61 -11.00
N GLY A 764 2.10 30.73 -9.98
CA GLY A 764 3.09 31.78 -9.84
C GLY A 764 4.50 31.19 -9.87
N VAL A 765 5.44 31.92 -10.46
CA VAL A 765 6.87 31.60 -10.44
C VAL A 765 7.62 32.81 -9.90
N VAL A 766 8.42 32.62 -8.86
CA VAL A 766 9.25 33.66 -8.24
C VAL A 766 10.71 33.25 -8.31
N HIS A 767 11.57 34.14 -8.80
CA HIS A 767 12.99 33.86 -8.97
C HIS A 767 13.87 35.09 -8.75
N THR A 768 15.10 34.88 -8.29
CA THR A 768 16.15 35.90 -8.28
C THR A 768 17.07 35.73 -9.48
N GLY A 769 17.38 34.48 -9.82
CA GLY A 769 18.33 34.09 -10.86
C GLY A 769 17.77 34.02 -12.29
N ARG A 770 18.51 33.37 -13.18
CA ARG A 770 18.09 33.14 -14.57
C ARG A 770 17.04 32.02 -14.63
N LEU A 771 15.98 32.21 -15.42
CA LEU A 771 15.00 31.16 -15.65
C LEU A 771 15.56 30.00 -16.51
N PRO A 772 15.14 28.75 -16.24
CA PRO A 772 15.48 27.61 -17.08
C PRO A 772 14.91 27.76 -18.50
N LYS A 773 15.53 27.06 -19.46
CA LYS A 773 15.05 26.99 -20.86
C LYS A 773 13.63 26.42 -20.86
N GLY A 774 12.72 27.04 -21.61
CA GLY A 774 11.29 26.69 -21.63
C GLY A 774 10.41 27.67 -20.83
N LEU A 775 10.92 28.26 -19.73
CA LEU A 775 10.23 29.34 -19.00
C LEU A 775 10.60 30.74 -19.52
N THR A 776 11.64 30.85 -20.34
CA THR A 776 12.22 32.11 -20.83
C THR A 776 11.49 32.69 -22.06
N GLU A 777 10.74 31.88 -22.80
CA GLU A 777 10.14 32.25 -24.10
C GLU A 777 8.73 32.86 -23.99
N GLN A 778 8.18 33.02 -22.78
CA GLN A 778 6.81 33.51 -22.55
C GLN A 778 6.71 34.88 -21.84
N GLN A 779 7.80 35.67 -21.79
CA GLN A 779 7.73 37.06 -21.31
C GLN A 779 7.06 38.00 -22.30
#